data_AF-A0A7X9IWZ6-F1
#
_entry.id   AF-A0A7X9IWZ6-F1
#
_cell.length_a   1.000
_cell.length_b   1.000
_cell.length_c   1.000
_cell.angle_alpha   90.00
_cell.angle_beta   90.00
_cell.angle_gamma   90.00
#
_symmetry.space_group_name_H-M   'P 1'
#
loop_
_entity.id
_entity.type
_entity.pdbx_description
1 polymer ?
#
loop_
_entity_poly.entity_id
_entity_poly.type
_entity_poly.pdbx_seq_one_letter_code
_entity_poly.pdbx_strand_id
1 'polypeptide(L)'
;PPSASPPSPRGLGRAWPPLRPWWSCLGATLLAAAPAFAQPTAEWFAERPTAASAGDATATPEDPRQVASEALERLRNGQGRSDAAGRSADPPRPAWDWGWDEEPTGEDDPLLDGIDPDVVDDLRDPDLREADVPDGIRETVERDAPTEPPPRYSTESLPTGEDRSAVTPQVIPTPAGEGKIEGMGESFAPQLNTGTATFSVPIALPPGRGGAQPGLTLGYSSSGGNGPLGIGWDIAVPYIARQIDKGMPTYRDPTAGFANDRFKYNGGQELVQITEPAPGETFQVDGTAGTDLPSGWLYFRARVEGAFLRFFLRADGRQWRVQDKNGTWFEFGAVEDPDVPPAETEASLVDFTLDGRRVVYRWNLTRMTDANGNEVWYFYAKNGNQSYLTDVFWNSPAPDGHGDPPDTYQHHARLVYDRWTRRDVLTGYAAGFPITTAWRLRQILVESVPFGETPVASNRRHTRTYLFTYDPSSYLSLLTEVQLFGKNCLAAPVGDATVTIPPACTVAAGGALPPLRLGYSAVRSGRWAEGFGYVSDTVETFSASPDRSIDDDRTDLFDANRDGLPDLLVTDPARCGGGHCLWLNETDAAGRVSFVRGDDIDLPGSIGADFTMSNTNVNPLEIDGDGAVEWMHMPHRLWYRYFRLEHDLPATSYGDTFWRNGYRWQEYGPFDPGTVDADIDFTRDADDIRLVDLNNDHLVDLVRTTGTSMQHWLNLSRCGPEFDGRFGTPVLDSRGQCIDAVTDGAGRDVPISTCVLHRGMPIQFGNGDTRLADMNGDGLQDIVHLRSGSIAYWPGRGYVAGAENQVFWGTSAGRSACRAGTYGTDLEQTMTNSPRILTIEDDARVLLADVNADGLSDLVQVRFAAVDVWLNLGGTAWSDRVILDGVPYHPGIVNRIRVADVNGSTTTDVLWGTARNYQFLDFTGGLQPRLLVSVENGMGKVSEITYRSSTAYAAEARAEGRPWTAFSPFPTQVVASSTVRDGLGGSYVTEYKYQNAFYDGWEAEFRGFGEARVKTVGDANSPTSVSITRFEPGLKPAWACDGLSGSGGYPDPRLDPECRFVENPLEALKGAVTSTETCDETAWNDPGNAICQGAATSRYAVRKLYQPAFSDRSVWYAYARTSYSWVYDTSVRPSGTEPSTLGGYDVFGGADDGISATPIG
;
A
#
# COMPACT_ATOMS: atom_id res chain seq x y z
N PRO A 1 -6.77 64.03 -24.43
CA PRO A 1 -7.15 65.42 -24.09
C PRO A 1 -6.24 65.97 -22.96
N PRO A 2 -6.21 67.29 -22.68
CA PRO A 2 -5.19 67.97 -21.85
C PRO A 2 -5.40 67.73 -20.32
N SER A 3 -4.51 68.08 -19.38
CA SER A 3 -3.19 68.81 -19.35
C SER A 3 -2.43 68.39 -18.07
N ALA A 4 -1.09 68.30 -17.93
CA ALA A 4 0.08 68.99 -18.51
C ALA A 4 0.56 70.27 -17.78
N SER A 5 1.76 70.24 -17.16
CA SER A 5 2.72 71.38 -17.02
C SER A 5 4.13 70.92 -16.54
N PRO A 6 5.25 71.64 -16.84
CA PRO A 6 6.65 71.13 -16.76
C PRO A 6 7.58 72.09 -15.92
N PRO A 7 8.96 72.15 -16.03
CA PRO A 7 9.74 72.54 -17.24
C PRO A 7 11.25 72.09 -17.42
N SER A 8 11.65 71.70 -18.65
CA SER A 8 12.92 72.10 -19.35
C SER A 8 14.32 71.52 -18.90
N PRO A 9 15.46 71.73 -19.64
CA PRO A 9 15.73 71.55 -21.08
C PRO A 9 17.15 71.01 -21.49
N ARG A 10 17.37 70.79 -22.82
CA ARG A 10 18.66 70.54 -23.58
C ARG A 10 19.22 69.08 -23.57
N GLY A 11 19.88 68.55 -24.62
CA GLY A 11 19.94 68.94 -26.05
C GLY A 11 21.24 68.57 -26.82
N LEU A 12 21.15 67.81 -27.94
CA LEU A 12 22.20 67.46 -28.96
C LEU A 12 23.35 66.53 -28.47
N GLY A 13 24.09 65.74 -29.29
CA GLY A 13 23.99 65.32 -30.71
C GLY A 13 25.37 64.89 -31.32
N ARG A 14 25.39 64.04 -32.39
CA ARG A 14 26.57 63.54 -33.20
C ARG A 14 27.46 62.43 -32.56
N ALA A 15 28.45 61.78 -33.22
CA ALA A 15 28.56 61.13 -34.57
C ALA A 15 29.96 60.45 -34.83
N TRP A 16 29.99 59.25 -35.46
CA TRP A 16 31.07 58.65 -36.31
C TRP A 16 32.33 57.94 -35.67
N PRO A 17 33.10 57.09 -36.43
CA PRO A 17 34.07 56.04 -35.94
C PRO A 17 35.55 56.31 -36.41
N PRO A 18 36.56 55.36 -36.59
CA PRO A 18 36.78 53.92 -36.24
C PRO A 18 38.23 53.59 -35.66
N LEU A 19 38.71 52.32 -35.75
CA LEU A 19 40.09 51.73 -35.51
C LEU A 19 40.45 51.36 -34.04
N ARG A 20 41.10 50.23 -33.65
CA ARG A 20 42.32 49.43 -34.06
C ARG A 20 43.67 50.09 -33.68
N PRO A 21 44.70 49.38 -33.13
CA PRO A 21 45.36 48.21 -33.78
C PRO A 21 46.09 47.10 -32.92
N TRP A 22 46.33 45.94 -33.57
CA TRP A 22 47.57 45.08 -33.60
C TRP A 22 48.05 44.34 -32.32
N TRP A 23 48.70 43.16 -32.37
CA TRP A 23 49.27 42.25 -33.43
C TRP A 23 49.27 40.80 -32.83
N SER A 24 49.82 39.66 -33.31
CA SER A 24 50.47 39.07 -34.53
C SER A 24 50.77 37.57 -34.19
N CYS A 25 51.10 36.56 -35.02
CA CYS A 25 51.04 36.11 -36.44
C CYS A 25 51.62 34.64 -36.45
N LEU A 26 51.74 33.80 -37.50
CA LEU A 26 51.57 33.87 -38.96
C LEU A 26 51.40 32.43 -39.58
N GLY A 27 50.32 32.14 -40.31
CA GLY A 27 50.26 31.07 -41.35
C GLY A 27 49.99 29.62 -40.89
N ALA A 28 49.54 28.68 -41.74
CA ALA A 28 49.17 28.67 -43.17
C ALA A 28 48.59 27.25 -43.50
N THR A 29 47.87 26.86 -44.57
CA THR A 29 47.07 27.38 -45.73
C THR A 29 46.51 26.09 -46.43
N LEU A 30 45.39 25.96 -47.16
CA LEU A 30 44.32 26.78 -47.77
C LEU A 30 43.05 25.84 -47.84
N LEU A 31 41.95 25.94 -48.61
CA LEU A 31 41.51 26.77 -49.76
C LEU A 31 39.98 27.08 -49.65
N ALA A 32 39.13 26.65 -50.59
CA ALA A 32 37.67 26.94 -50.67
C ALA A 32 36.95 26.03 -51.70
N ALA A 33 35.62 25.88 -51.61
CA ALA A 33 34.63 26.01 -52.72
C ALA A 33 33.25 25.35 -52.46
N ALA A 34 32.23 25.86 -53.15
CA ALA A 34 30.93 25.26 -53.49
C ALA A 34 30.53 25.82 -54.89
N PRO A 35 29.52 25.29 -55.65
CA PRO A 35 28.52 24.27 -55.29
C PRO A 35 28.24 23.16 -56.37
N ALA A 36 27.36 22.22 -56.01
CA ALA A 36 26.37 21.51 -56.85
C ALA A 36 26.76 20.40 -57.89
N PHE A 37 25.78 19.50 -58.06
CA PHE A 37 25.47 18.55 -59.17
C PHE A 37 26.17 17.18 -59.34
N ALA A 38 25.31 16.23 -59.78
CA ALA A 38 25.55 14.97 -60.53
C ALA A 38 25.90 13.64 -59.80
N GLN A 39 25.15 12.58 -60.17
CA GLN A 39 25.60 11.16 -60.16
C GLN A 39 26.45 10.88 -61.42
N PRO A 40 27.22 9.76 -61.51
CA PRO A 40 26.64 8.51 -62.06
C PRO A 40 27.22 7.20 -61.46
N THR A 41 26.91 6.07 -62.10
CA THR A 41 26.98 4.66 -61.63
C THR A 41 28.14 3.82 -62.21
N ALA A 42 28.45 2.71 -61.53
CA ALA A 42 28.85 1.37 -62.04
C ALA A 42 28.71 0.37 -60.85
N GLU A 43 28.14 -0.84 -60.90
CA GLU A 43 28.10 -1.94 -61.90
C GLU A 43 29.48 -2.56 -62.20
N TRP A 44 29.69 -3.82 -62.59
CA TRP A 44 28.87 -4.99 -63.01
C TRP A 44 29.16 -6.18 -62.03
N PHE A 45 28.47 -7.34 -61.93
CA PHE A 45 27.29 -8.03 -62.53
C PHE A 45 26.87 -9.16 -61.52
N ALA A 46 25.86 -10.04 -61.61
CA ALA A 46 24.78 -10.44 -62.56
C ALA A 46 23.65 -11.11 -61.69
N GLU A 47 22.66 -11.94 -62.10
CA GLU A 47 22.11 -12.44 -63.38
C GLU A 47 20.64 -12.93 -63.18
N ARG A 48 19.96 -13.41 -64.23
CA ARG A 48 18.67 -14.14 -64.23
C ARG A 48 18.59 -15.04 -65.49
N PRO A 49 17.52 -15.85 -65.75
CA PRO A 49 16.43 -15.31 -66.61
C PRO A 49 15.00 -15.90 -66.48
N THR A 50 13.96 -15.05 -66.69
CA THR A 50 12.62 -15.28 -67.37
C THR A 50 11.68 -16.47 -67.01
N ALA A 51 10.33 -16.43 -67.11
CA ALA A 51 9.23 -15.43 -67.29
C ALA A 51 7.84 -16.22 -67.14
N ALA A 52 6.60 -15.84 -67.49
CA ALA A 52 5.97 -14.70 -68.20
C ALA A 52 4.42 -14.59 -67.96
N SER A 53 3.87 -13.37 -68.11
CA SER A 53 2.53 -12.93 -68.65
C SER A 53 1.14 -13.50 -68.21
N ALA A 54 0.26 -12.54 -67.85
CA ALA A 54 -1.21 -12.39 -68.08
C ALA A 54 -2.26 -13.24 -67.30
N GLY A 55 -3.43 -12.70 -66.90
CA GLY A 55 -3.87 -11.28 -66.92
C GLY A 55 -5.37 -11.00 -66.63
N ASP A 56 -5.66 -9.74 -66.25
CA ASP A 56 -6.90 -8.93 -66.39
C ASP A 56 -8.22 -9.21 -65.59
N ALA A 57 -9.07 -8.18 -65.56
CA ALA A 57 -10.51 -8.08 -65.24
C ALA A 57 -11.02 -7.93 -63.78
N THR A 58 -11.73 -6.81 -63.57
CA THR A 58 -12.47 -6.30 -62.39
C THR A 58 -13.81 -7.01 -62.07
N ALA A 59 -14.24 -7.05 -60.80
CA ALA A 59 -15.60 -6.67 -60.32
C ALA A 59 -15.85 -6.94 -58.80
N THR A 60 -16.82 -6.22 -58.23
CA THR A 60 -17.59 -6.52 -56.99
C THR A 60 -19.10 -6.62 -57.38
N PRO A 61 -20.10 -6.92 -56.50
CA PRO A 61 -20.14 -7.11 -55.04
C PRO A 61 -21.01 -8.32 -54.56
N GLU A 62 -21.58 -8.23 -53.34
CA GLU A 62 -22.80 -8.90 -52.78
C GLU A 62 -22.73 -10.22 -51.97
N ASP A 63 -23.61 -10.26 -50.95
CA ASP A 63 -23.96 -11.32 -49.99
C ASP A 63 -25.47 -11.63 -50.15
N PRO A 64 -25.91 -12.90 -50.10
CA PRO A 64 -26.86 -13.24 -49.02
C PRO A 64 -26.81 -14.70 -48.49
N ARG A 65 -27.52 -14.91 -47.37
CA ARG A 65 -27.59 -16.16 -46.59
C ARG A 65 -28.67 -17.16 -47.04
N GLN A 66 -28.51 -18.41 -46.53
CA GLN A 66 -29.50 -19.47 -46.28
C GLN A 66 -30.10 -20.29 -47.45
N VAL A 67 -30.24 -21.60 -47.18
CA VAL A 67 -31.13 -22.58 -47.84
C VAL A 67 -31.68 -23.53 -46.75
N ALA A 68 -32.89 -24.04 -46.91
CA ALA A 68 -33.53 -25.03 -46.02
C ALA A 68 -34.47 -25.98 -46.81
N SER A 69 -35.05 -26.99 -46.11
CA SER A 69 -35.95 -28.07 -46.60
C SER A 69 -35.26 -29.18 -47.46
N GLU A 70 -35.79 -30.42 -47.61
CA GLU A 70 -37.11 -31.01 -47.26
C GLU A 70 -37.11 -32.58 -47.22
N ALA A 71 -38.02 -33.19 -46.42
CA ALA A 71 -38.69 -34.53 -46.59
C ALA A 71 -37.92 -35.88 -46.82
N LEU A 72 -38.46 -37.11 -46.60
CA LEU A 72 -39.34 -37.74 -45.55
C LEU A 72 -39.44 -39.29 -45.78
N GLU A 73 -40.17 -40.04 -44.93
CA GLU A 73 -40.67 -41.46 -45.04
C GLU A 73 -39.73 -42.63 -44.61
N ARG A 74 -40.16 -43.77 -44.01
CA ARG A 74 -41.47 -44.24 -43.45
C ARG A 74 -41.35 -45.45 -42.46
N LEU A 75 -42.08 -45.38 -41.33
CA LEU A 75 -42.81 -46.45 -40.57
C LEU A 75 -42.25 -47.87 -40.26
N ARG A 76 -42.26 -48.26 -38.96
CA ARG A 76 -43.14 -49.35 -38.42
C ARG A 76 -43.29 -49.43 -36.87
N ASN A 77 -44.55 -49.43 -36.43
CA ASN A 77 -45.26 -49.86 -35.18
C ASN A 77 -44.48 -50.37 -33.93
N GLY A 78 -44.91 -50.19 -32.67
CA GLY A 78 -45.97 -49.31 -32.08
C GLY A 78 -47.09 -50.00 -31.24
N GLN A 79 -47.15 -49.75 -29.91
CA GLN A 79 -48.30 -49.88 -28.96
C GLN A 79 -47.84 -49.49 -27.52
N GLY A 80 -48.57 -48.78 -26.64
CA GLY A 80 -49.74 -47.88 -26.80
C GLY A 80 -50.50 -47.55 -25.48
N ARG A 81 -51.03 -46.30 -25.34
CA ARG A 81 -51.99 -45.79 -24.29
C ARG A 81 -51.45 -45.67 -22.84
N SER A 82 -51.96 -44.84 -21.90
CA SER A 82 -52.96 -43.72 -21.86
C SER A 82 -53.00 -43.09 -20.44
N ASP A 83 -53.44 -41.87 -20.10
CA ASP A 83 -53.72 -40.57 -20.77
C ASP A 83 -54.05 -39.48 -19.67
N ALA A 84 -54.19 -38.20 -20.05
CA ALA A 84 -54.92 -37.08 -19.37
C ALA A 84 -54.37 -36.30 -18.11
N ALA A 85 -53.79 -35.12 -18.37
CA ALA A 85 -54.14 -33.76 -17.87
C ALA A 85 -54.22 -33.33 -16.36
N GLY A 86 -53.37 -32.34 -15.99
CA GLY A 86 -53.85 -30.97 -15.61
C GLY A 86 -53.60 -30.36 -14.21
N ARG A 87 -53.07 -29.10 -14.18
CA ARG A 87 -53.21 -28.02 -13.14
C ARG A 87 -52.66 -28.28 -11.70
N SER A 88 -52.31 -27.30 -10.84
CA SER A 88 -51.88 -25.87 -10.96
C SER A 88 -51.49 -25.27 -9.59
N ALA A 89 -50.49 -24.39 -9.53
CA ALA A 89 -50.25 -23.30 -8.55
C ALA A 89 -49.92 -23.59 -7.05
N ASP A 90 -48.69 -23.22 -6.65
CA ASP A 90 -48.27 -22.38 -5.51
C ASP A 90 -48.52 -22.87 -4.02
N PRO A 91 -48.22 -22.10 -2.95
CA PRO A 91 -47.01 -22.27 -2.10
C PRO A 91 -47.38 -22.37 -0.57
N PRO A 92 -46.74 -21.73 0.46
CA PRO A 92 -45.36 -21.22 0.72
C PRO A 92 -44.73 -21.49 2.14
N ARG A 93 -43.39 -21.62 2.24
CA ARG A 93 -42.51 -21.37 3.45
C ARG A 93 -42.94 -22.11 4.77
N PRO A 94 -42.51 -21.76 6.02
CA PRO A 94 -41.26 -21.16 6.57
C PRO A 94 -40.58 -21.98 7.72
N ALA A 95 -39.45 -21.48 8.26
CA ALA A 95 -38.88 -21.76 9.60
C ALA A 95 -38.26 -23.19 9.79
N TRP A 96 -37.50 -23.55 10.85
CA TRP A 96 -37.54 -23.17 12.28
C TRP A 96 -36.18 -23.10 13.00
N ASP A 97 -36.21 -22.52 14.22
CA ASP A 97 -35.10 -22.28 15.15
C ASP A 97 -34.73 -23.46 16.07
N TRP A 98 -33.51 -23.34 16.62
CA TRP A 98 -32.98 -23.77 17.94
C TRP A 98 -33.83 -24.58 18.93
N GLY A 99 -33.15 -25.52 19.62
CA GLY A 99 -33.56 -26.11 20.91
C GLY A 99 -32.36 -26.75 21.61
N TRP A 100 -32.22 -26.56 22.92
CA TRP A 100 -31.07 -26.95 23.74
C TRP A 100 -31.32 -28.21 24.61
N ASP A 101 -30.25 -28.63 25.31
CA ASP A 101 -30.21 -29.21 26.67
C ASP A 101 -30.18 -30.73 26.92
N GLU A 102 -29.46 -31.03 28.01
CA GLU A 102 -29.49 -32.19 28.92
C GLU A 102 -29.02 -33.60 28.45
N GLU A 103 -27.73 -33.85 28.69
CA GLU A 103 -27.24 -35.00 29.49
C GLU A 103 -28.06 -35.17 30.81
N PRO A 104 -28.10 -36.33 31.51
CA PRO A 104 -26.92 -37.17 31.83
C PRO A 104 -27.14 -38.70 32.03
N THR A 105 -26.11 -39.37 32.57
CA THR A 105 -26.09 -40.64 33.37
C THR A 105 -26.18 -42.03 32.69
N GLY A 106 -25.46 -43.00 33.26
CA GLY A 106 -25.87 -44.42 33.25
C GLY A 106 -24.77 -45.49 33.13
N GLU A 107 -24.14 -45.83 34.25
CA GLU A 107 -23.18 -46.94 34.45
C GLU A 107 -23.69 -48.34 34.00
N ASP A 108 -22.80 -49.28 33.59
CA ASP A 108 -22.52 -50.54 34.34
C ASP A 108 -21.63 -51.62 33.63
N ASP A 109 -20.59 -52.08 34.35
CA ASP A 109 -20.12 -53.48 34.55
C ASP A 109 -19.47 -54.32 33.37
N PRO A 110 -18.98 -55.59 33.52
CA PRO A 110 -17.51 -55.81 33.54
C PRO A 110 -16.90 -57.07 32.82
N LEU A 111 -15.56 -57.13 32.85
CA LEU A 111 -14.58 -58.26 32.86
C LEU A 111 -15.02 -59.75 32.66
N LEU A 112 -14.32 -60.51 31.77
CA LEU A 112 -13.39 -61.63 32.13
C LEU A 112 -12.77 -62.41 30.92
N ASP A 113 -11.86 -63.36 31.24
CA ASP A 113 -11.15 -64.39 30.43
C ASP A 113 -10.07 -63.95 29.38
N GLY A 114 -9.00 -64.73 29.10
CA GLY A 114 -8.52 -65.94 29.80
C GLY A 114 -7.50 -66.88 29.08
N ILE A 115 -6.19 -66.72 29.36
CA ILE A 115 -5.12 -67.77 29.47
C ILE A 115 -4.54 -68.51 28.21
N ASP A 116 -3.19 -68.45 28.10
CA ASP A 116 -2.10 -69.47 27.84
C ASP A 116 -2.44 -70.96 27.44
N PRO A 117 -1.52 -71.82 26.88
CA PRO A 117 -0.08 -71.97 27.26
C PRO A 117 0.98 -72.39 26.18
N ASP A 118 2.29 -72.31 26.50
CA ASP A 118 3.23 -73.47 26.60
C ASP A 118 4.69 -73.12 27.04
N VAL A 119 5.43 -74.09 27.64
CA VAL A 119 6.76 -73.97 28.33
C VAL A 119 7.56 -75.31 28.27
N VAL A 120 8.83 -75.51 28.71
CA VAL A 120 9.80 -74.82 29.63
C VAL A 120 11.19 -74.67 28.93
N ASP A 121 12.45 -74.82 29.43
CA ASP A 121 13.24 -75.21 30.64
C ASP A 121 14.73 -74.79 30.35
N ASP A 122 15.77 -74.61 31.18
CA ASP A 122 16.14 -74.37 32.61
C ASP A 122 17.60 -73.77 32.55
N LEU A 123 18.19 -73.39 33.70
CA LEU A 123 19.61 -73.15 34.00
C LEU A 123 20.24 -71.75 33.76
N ARG A 124 21.12 -71.21 34.64
CA ARG A 124 21.13 -71.13 36.13
C ARG A 124 22.30 -70.28 36.67
N ASP A 125 21.98 -69.33 37.56
CA ASP A 125 22.82 -68.79 38.67
C ASP A 125 24.21 -68.13 38.39
N PRO A 126 24.82 -67.41 39.38
CA PRO A 126 25.73 -66.29 39.13
C PRO A 126 27.17 -66.48 39.70
N ASP A 127 28.08 -65.52 39.46
CA ASP A 127 29.00 -64.99 40.50
C ASP A 127 29.87 -63.77 40.08
N LEU A 128 30.31 -62.95 41.06
CA LEU A 128 31.47 -62.00 41.07
C LEU A 128 31.50 -60.81 40.04
N ARG A 129 32.10 -59.63 40.31
CA ARG A 129 32.81 -59.07 41.49
C ARG A 129 32.83 -57.52 41.43
N GLU A 130 32.98 -56.87 42.59
CA GLU A 130 33.24 -55.44 42.74
C GLU A 130 34.67 -55.22 43.28
N ALA A 131 35.32 -54.07 42.98
CA ALA A 131 36.57 -53.63 43.60
C ALA A 131 36.84 -52.11 43.43
N ASP A 132 37.25 -51.47 44.52
CA ASP A 132 38.01 -50.20 44.66
C ASP A 132 37.52 -48.90 43.97
N VAL A 133 36.95 -47.99 44.78
CA VAL A 133 37.55 -46.68 45.17
C VAL A 133 36.71 -46.07 46.35
N PRO A 134 37.30 -45.42 47.38
CA PRO A 134 36.70 -45.47 48.73
C PRO A 134 35.99 -44.20 49.29
N ASP A 135 35.02 -44.48 50.17
CA ASP A 135 34.48 -43.73 51.34
C ASP A 135 34.55 -42.20 51.46
N GLY A 136 33.38 -41.58 51.74
CA GLY A 136 33.21 -40.15 52.04
C GLY A 136 32.28 -39.74 53.20
N ILE A 137 31.60 -40.70 53.87
CA ILE A 137 30.91 -40.59 55.19
C ILE A 137 29.72 -39.60 55.34
N ARG A 138 28.50 -40.18 55.48
CA ARG A 138 27.36 -39.94 56.45
C ARG A 138 26.84 -38.50 56.67
N GLU A 139 25.60 -38.22 57.09
CA GLU A 139 24.72 -38.81 58.15
C GLU A 139 23.21 -38.55 57.83
N THR A 140 22.30 -39.54 57.97
CA THR A 140 21.22 -39.69 59.00
C THR A 140 20.16 -38.56 59.10
N VAL A 141 18.85 -38.77 59.34
CA VAL A 141 18.05 -40.00 59.64
C VAL A 141 16.55 -39.78 59.34
N GLU A 142 15.78 -40.88 59.41
CA GLU A 142 14.32 -41.09 59.46
C GLU A 142 13.44 -39.99 60.16
N ARG A 143 12.09 -39.90 60.02
CA ARG A 143 11.08 -40.91 59.61
C ARG A 143 9.69 -40.30 59.27
N ASP A 144 8.80 -41.18 58.78
CA ASP A 144 7.32 -41.18 58.79
C ASP A 144 6.55 -40.80 57.49
N ALA A 145 5.44 -41.51 57.30
CA ALA A 145 4.52 -41.63 56.15
C ALA A 145 3.11 -42.00 56.71
N PRO A 146 1.99 -42.17 55.95
CA PRO A 146 1.78 -42.32 54.50
C PRO A 146 0.76 -41.24 53.97
N THR A 147 0.03 -41.29 52.85
CA THR A 147 -0.53 -42.34 51.96
C THR A 147 -0.74 -41.84 50.51
N GLU A 148 -0.94 -42.79 49.58
CA GLU A 148 -1.37 -42.63 48.16
C GLU A 148 -0.34 -42.04 47.16
N PRO A 149 -0.27 -42.57 45.91
CA PRO A 149 0.60 -42.04 44.87
C PRO A 149 -0.11 -41.00 43.96
N PRO A 150 0.56 -39.90 43.57
CA PRO A 150 0.06 -38.98 42.55
C PRO A 150 0.03 -39.61 41.13
N PRO A 151 -0.65 -38.98 40.15
CA PRO A 151 -0.71 -39.47 38.77
C PRO A 151 0.69 -39.61 38.13
N ARG A 152 0.78 -40.49 37.11
CA ARG A 152 2.04 -40.75 36.40
C ARG A 152 2.39 -39.60 35.46
N TYR A 153 3.15 -38.65 35.98
CA TYR A 153 3.91 -37.70 35.16
C TYR A 153 4.80 -38.47 34.18
N SER A 154 4.80 -38.05 32.90
CA SER A 154 5.95 -38.28 32.03
C SER A 154 7.18 -37.65 32.68
N THR A 155 8.33 -38.32 32.66
CA THR A 155 9.56 -37.75 33.21
C THR A 155 9.96 -36.50 32.43
N GLU A 156 9.70 -35.33 33.01
CA GLU A 156 10.45 -34.12 32.69
C GLU A 156 11.95 -34.44 32.81
N SER A 157 12.74 -34.05 31.82
CA SER A 157 14.18 -34.03 31.98
C SER A 157 14.50 -33.03 33.09
N LEU A 158 15.08 -33.52 34.20
CA LEU A 158 15.64 -32.66 35.24
C LEU A 158 16.50 -31.57 34.56
N PRO A 159 16.39 -30.30 34.96
CA PRO A 159 17.18 -29.23 34.35
C PRO A 159 18.66 -29.51 34.58
N THR A 160 19.34 -29.94 33.51
CA THR A 160 20.80 -29.97 33.46
C THR A 160 21.24 -28.53 33.63
N GLY A 161 21.84 -28.21 34.80
CA GLY A 161 22.24 -26.85 35.13
C GLY A 161 23.14 -26.25 34.04
N GLU A 162 23.00 -24.94 33.82
CA GLU A 162 23.61 -24.19 32.71
C GLU A 162 25.01 -24.71 32.36
N ASP A 163 25.17 -25.20 31.12
CA ASP A 163 26.46 -25.65 30.64
C ASP A 163 27.32 -24.40 30.34
N ARG A 164 28.11 -23.97 31.33
CA ARG A 164 28.90 -22.71 31.32
C ARG A 164 30.12 -22.76 30.38
N SER A 165 30.05 -23.57 29.33
CA SER A 165 30.98 -23.56 28.22
C SER A 165 30.53 -22.53 27.17
N ALA A 166 31.35 -21.53 26.90
CA ALA A 166 31.09 -20.54 25.84
C ALA A 166 31.23 -21.11 24.40
N VAL A 167 31.39 -22.43 24.26
CA VAL A 167 31.45 -23.17 23.00
C VAL A 167 30.71 -24.50 23.17
N THR A 168 29.74 -24.77 22.30
CA THR A 168 29.05 -26.07 22.25
C THR A 168 29.95 -27.11 21.56
N PRO A 169 30.03 -28.36 22.05
CA PRO A 169 30.82 -29.40 21.41
C PRO A 169 30.19 -29.81 20.08
N GLN A 170 30.97 -29.77 18.99
CA GLN A 170 30.56 -30.30 17.67
C GLN A 170 30.52 -31.83 17.66
N VAL A 171 29.54 -32.40 18.34
CA VAL A 171 29.06 -33.75 18.04
C VAL A 171 28.38 -33.71 16.67
N ILE A 172 28.58 -34.74 15.84
CA ILE A 172 27.80 -34.94 14.62
C ILE A 172 26.70 -35.96 14.93
N PRO A 173 25.50 -35.53 15.36
CA PRO A 173 24.38 -36.44 15.51
C PRO A 173 23.92 -36.91 14.12
N THR A 174 23.45 -38.16 14.02
CA THR A 174 22.46 -38.49 13.01
C THR A 174 21.20 -37.67 13.27
N PRO A 175 20.46 -37.20 12.24
CA PRO A 175 19.14 -36.59 12.46
C PRO A 175 18.29 -37.48 13.37
N ALA A 176 17.73 -36.89 14.43
CA ALA A 176 16.78 -37.60 15.26
C ALA A 176 15.57 -37.99 14.41
N GLY A 177 15.05 -39.21 14.56
CA GLY A 177 13.88 -39.64 13.80
C GLY A 177 12.70 -38.70 14.06
N GLU A 178 12.21 -38.04 13.02
CA GLU A 178 11.20 -36.99 13.11
C GLU A 178 9.86 -37.57 13.59
N GLY A 179 9.60 -37.46 14.89
CA GLY A 179 8.35 -37.88 15.54
C GLY A 179 7.22 -36.85 15.44
N LYS A 180 7.38 -35.81 14.62
CA LYS A 180 6.41 -34.74 14.37
C LYS A 180 6.31 -34.51 12.86
N ILE A 181 5.10 -34.24 12.39
CA ILE A 181 4.85 -33.73 11.04
C ILE A 181 4.66 -32.22 11.18
N GLU A 182 5.44 -31.43 10.46
CA GLU A 182 5.38 -29.97 10.48
C GLU A 182 4.98 -29.42 9.09
N GLY A 183 4.48 -28.18 9.07
CA GLY A 183 3.96 -27.53 7.87
C GLY A 183 5.05 -26.95 6.96
N MET A 184 4.72 -25.86 6.26
CA MET A 184 5.71 -25.10 5.51
C MET A 184 6.34 -23.97 6.35
N GLY A 185 6.07 -23.94 7.67
CA GLY A 185 6.46 -22.83 8.55
C GLY A 185 5.51 -21.64 8.43
N GLU A 186 4.27 -21.88 8.00
CA GLU A 186 3.28 -20.84 7.72
C GLU A 186 2.80 -20.11 8.99
N SER A 187 2.70 -18.78 8.93
CA SER A 187 2.38 -17.94 10.09
C SER A 187 1.46 -16.77 9.76
N PHE A 188 0.59 -16.42 10.71
CA PHE A 188 -0.34 -15.29 10.67
C PHE A 188 -0.05 -14.35 11.84
N ALA A 189 -0.07 -13.04 11.59
CA ALA A 189 -0.06 -12.03 12.65
C ALA A 189 -0.72 -10.70 12.19
N PRO A 190 -1.69 -10.14 12.94
CA PRO A 190 -2.13 -8.78 12.73
C PRO A 190 -1.11 -7.78 13.32
N GLN A 191 -0.82 -6.71 12.60
CA GLN A 191 -0.02 -5.60 13.11
C GLN A 191 -0.89 -4.75 14.03
N LEU A 192 -0.70 -4.84 15.35
CA LEU A 192 -1.61 -4.21 16.32
C LEU A 192 -1.70 -2.67 16.22
N ASN A 193 -0.64 -1.98 15.78
CA ASN A 193 -0.68 -0.53 15.58
C ASN A 193 -1.48 -0.10 14.33
N THR A 194 -1.60 -0.95 13.30
CA THR A 194 -2.21 -0.59 12.01
C THR A 194 -3.47 -1.39 11.67
N GLY A 195 -3.74 -2.46 12.41
CA GLY A 195 -4.83 -3.40 12.17
C GLY A 195 -4.64 -4.31 10.95
N THR A 196 -3.57 -4.11 10.17
CA THR A 196 -3.28 -4.85 8.93
C THR A 196 -3.00 -6.32 9.20
N ALA A 197 -3.62 -7.21 8.43
CA ALA A 197 -3.29 -8.64 8.44
C ALA A 197 -1.96 -8.87 7.73
N THR A 198 -1.03 -9.59 8.37
CA THR A 198 0.13 -10.16 7.67
C THR A 198 0.14 -11.68 7.78
N PHE A 199 0.57 -12.34 6.71
CA PHE A 199 0.74 -13.78 6.65
C PHE A 199 2.02 -14.11 5.88
N SER A 200 2.71 -15.19 6.23
CA SER A 200 3.94 -15.58 5.53
C SER A 200 4.13 -17.08 5.34
N VAL A 201 4.79 -17.46 4.25
CA VAL A 201 5.21 -18.83 3.93
C VAL A 201 6.70 -18.82 3.54
N PRO A 202 7.61 -19.31 4.39
CA PRO A 202 9.03 -19.36 4.06
C PRO A 202 9.35 -20.46 3.03
N ILE A 203 10.30 -20.19 2.15
CA ILE A 203 10.79 -21.14 1.15
C ILE A 203 11.98 -21.89 1.76
N ALA A 204 11.86 -23.20 1.94
CA ALA A 204 12.85 -24.04 2.60
C ALA A 204 14.04 -24.31 1.67
N LEU A 205 15.06 -23.46 1.74
CA LEU A 205 16.29 -23.58 0.96
C LEU A 205 17.39 -24.38 1.72
N PRO A 206 18.29 -25.09 1.02
CA PRO A 206 19.50 -25.67 1.61
C PRO A 206 20.39 -24.63 2.35
N PRO A 207 20.99 -24.99 3.50
CA PRO A 207 21.89 -24.10 4.22
C PRO A 207 23.23 -23.91 3.49
N GLY A 208 23.69 -22.66 3.43
CA GLY A 208 25.00 -22.31 2.89
C GLY A 208 26.12 -22.34 3.94
N ARG A 209 27.36 -22.24 3.48
CA ARG A 209 28.56 -22.14 4.34
C ARG A 209 28.49 -20.88 5.21
N GLY A 210 28.96 -20.96 6.45
CA GLY A 210 29.03 -19.82 7.38
C GLY A 210 27.69 -19.27 7.87
N GLY A 211 26.55 -19.78 7.37
CA GLY A 211 25.23 -19.17 7.55
C GLY A 211 24.82 -18.25 6.39
N ALA A 212 25.64 -18.09 5.36
CA ALA A 212 25.30 -17.33 4.15
C ALA A 212 24.27 -18.09 3.30
N GLN A 213 23.00 -17.85 3.61
CA GLN A 213 21.84 -18.45 2.95
C GLN A 213 20.83 -17.36 2.57
N PRO A 214 20.28 -17.37 1.34
CA PRO A 214 19.16 -16.50 0.98
C PRO A 214 17.94 -16.78 1.84
N GLY A 215 17.36 -15.73 2.43
CA GLY A 215 15.96 -15.75 2.87
C GLY A 215 15.04 -15.49 1.68
N LEU A 216 14.17 -16.44 1.36
CA LEU A 216 13.04 -16.26 0.44
C LEU A 216 11.75 -16.63 1.17
N THR A 217 10.76 -15.73 1.12
CA THR A 217 9.49 -15.86 1.83
C THR A 217 8.38 -15.27 0.96
N LEU A 218 7.24 -15.96 0.86
CA LEU A 218 6.01 -15.36 0.34
C LEU A 218 5.42 -14.50 1.46
N GLY A 219 5.24 -13.20 1.23
CA GLY A 219 4.61 -12.29 2.17
C GLY A 219 3.23 -11.86 1.66
N TYR A 220 2.24 -11.89 2.55
CA TYR A 220 0.91 -11.31 2.33
C TYR A 220 0.69 -10.11 3.26
N SER A 221 0.06 -9.05 2.73
CA SER A 221 -0.52 -7.95 3.50
C SER A 221 -1.95 -7.68 3.03
N SER A 222 -2.89 -7.42 3.95
CA SER A 222 -4.24 -6.95 3.57
C SER A 222 -4.27 -5.54 2.98
N SER A 223 -3.18 -4.79 3.10
CA SER A 223 -2.96 -3.51 2.40
C SER A 223 -2.12 -3.64 1.12
N GLY A 224 -1.80 -4.86 0.68
CA GLY A 224 -0.98 -5.11 -0.51
C GLY A 224 -1.81 -5.09 -1.80
N GLY A 225 -1.40 -4.27 -2.77
CA GLY A 225 -1.96 -4.27 -4.12
C GLY A 225 -1.62 -5.52 -4.94
N ASN A 226 -1.82 -5.46 -6.26
CA ASN A 226 -1.59 -6.59 -7.16
C ASN A 226 -0.12 -6.72 -7.60
N GLY A 227 0.55 -7.80 -7.19
CA GLY A 227 1.97 -8.06 -7.45
C GLY A 227 2.25 -9.22 -8.42
N PRO A 228 3.53 -9.63 -8.54
CA PRO A 228 3.93 -10.81 -9.31
C PRO A 228 3.40 -12.15 -8.76
N LEU A 229 2.86 -12.16 -7.53
CA LEU A 229 2.20 -13.30 -6.87
C LEU A 229 0.68 -13.11 -6.70
N GLY A 230 0.10 -12.04 -7.26
CA GLY A 230 -1.33 -11.71 -7.14
C GLY A 230 -1.64 -10.60 -6.14
N ILE A 231 -2.92 -10.43 -5.82
CA ILE A 231 -3.38 -9.41 -4.85
C ILE A 231 -2.92 -9.76 -3.44
N GLY A 232 -2.36 -8.78 -2.73
CA GLY A 232 -1.84 -8.91 -1.37
C GLY A 232 -0.48 -9.59 -1.25
N TRP A 233 -0.03 -10.33 -2.27
CA TRP A 233 1.14 -11.22 -2.20
C TRP A 233 2.35 -10.73 -3.02
N ASP A 234 3.53 -10.78 -2.41
CA ASP A 234 4.83 -10.62 -3.08
C ASP A 234 5.89 -11.57 -2.51
N ILE A 235 7.04 -11.68 -3.17
CA ILE A 235 8.22 -12.38 -2.64
C ILE A 235 9.11 -11.38 -1.91
N ALA A 236 9.33 -11.60 -0.61
CA ALA A 236 9.93 -10.63 0.31
C ALA A 236 11.46 -10.50 0.17
N VAL A 237 11.93 -10.07 -1.00
CA VAL A 237 13.35 -9.82 -1.29
C VAL A 237 13.65 -8.32 -1.17
N PRO A 238 14.72 -7.91 -0.46
CA PRO A 238 15.05 -6.50 -0.26
C PRO A 238 15.25 -5.68 -1.54
N TYR A 239 14.87 -4.40 -1.46
CA TYR A 239 15.07 -3.42 -2.52
C TYR A 239 15.23 -2.00 -1.96
N ILE A 240 15.85 -1.11 -2.74
CA ILE A 240 15.77 0.34 -2.53
C ILE A 240 14.95 0.91 -3.69
N ALA A 241 14.12 1.91 -3.44
CA ALA A 241 13.37 2.62 -4.47
C ALA A 241 13.37 4.13 -4.19
N ARG A 242 13.09 4.94 -5.22
CA ARG A 242 12.72 6.34 -5.04
C ARG A 242 11.36 6.41 -4.33
N GLN A 243 11.20 7.40 -3.46
CA GLN A 243 9.91 7.69 -2.84
C GLN A 243 8.95 8.25 -3.91
N ILE A 244 7.67 7.93 -3.78
CA ILE A 244 6.60 8.46 -4.65
C ILE A 244 5.44 9.05 -3.83
N ASP A 245 5.23 8.58 -2.60
CA ASP A 245 4.20 9.03 -1.66
C ASP A 245 4.39 10.47 -1.11
N LYS A 246 5.28 11.28 -1.69
CA LYS A 246 5.58 12.68 -1.29
C LYS A 246 6.00 13.51 -2.51
N GLY A 247 5.43 13.23 -3.67
CA GLY A 247 5.79 13.79 -4.97
C GLY A 247 6.57 12.79 -5.84
N MET A 248 6.38 12.90 -7.17
CA MET A 248 7.05 12.08 -8.17
C MET A 248 8.56 12.33 -8.23
N PRO A 249 9.37 11.33 -8.64
CA PRO A 249 10.81 11.52 -8.73
C PRO A 249 11.19 12.40 -9.93
N THR A 250 11.98 13.45 -9.67
CA THR A 250 12.53 14.35 -10.70
C THR A 250 13.62 13.66 -11.54
N TYR A 251 14.25 12.63 -10.97
CA TYR A 251 15.46 11.96 -11.43
C TYR A 251 16.66 12.90 -11.60
N ARG A 252 16.70 14.08 -10.95
CA ARG A 252 17.74 15.10 -11.16
C ARG A 252 18.97 14.97 -10.27
N ASP A 253 19.20 13.85 -9.60
CA ASP A 253 20.35 13.68 -8.71
C ASP A 253 21.67 14.03 -9.41
N PRO A 254 22.53 14.85 -8.79
CA PRO A 254 23.83 15.17 -9.33
C PRO A 254 24.82 14.03 -9.05
N THR A 255 25.84 13.90 -9.90
CA THR A 255 26.92 12.90 -9.72
C THR A 255 27.87 13.24 -8.56
N ALA A 256 27.72 14.42 -7.96
CA ALA A 256 28.36 14.86 -6.73
C ALA A 256 27.50 16.00 -6.13
N GLY A 257 27.36 16.05 -4.80
CA GLY A 257 26.43 16.92 -4.08
C GLY A 257 25.24 16.16 -3.48
N PHE A 258 24.07 16.78 -3.45
CA PHE A 258 22.88 16.24 -2.77
C PHE A 258 21.86 15.69 -3.77
N ALA A 259 21.34 14.50 -3.50
CA ALA A 259 20.24 13.92 -4.27
C ALA A 259 19.01 14.85 -4.25
N ASN A 260 18.32 14.95 -5.39
CA ASN A 260 17.13 15.78 -5.51
C ASN A 260 15.87 14.97 -5.19
N ASP A 261 15.90 13.66 -5.40
CA ASP A 261 14.81 12.76 -5.04
C ASP A 261 15.09 12.06 -3.70
N ARG A 262 14.02 11.69 -3.00
CA ARG A 262 14.07 10.88 -1.76
C ARG A 262 14.07 9.38 -2.09
N PHE A 263 14.59 8.56 -1.18
CA PHE A 263 14.63 7.10 -1.32
C PHE A 263 14.03 6.40 -0.10
N LYS A 264 13.56 5.16 -0.29
CA LYS A 264 13.09 4.26 0.78
C LYS A 264 13.74 2.89 0.65
N TYR A 265 14.02 2.25 1.78
CA TYR A 265 14.43 0.84 1.85
C TYR A 265 13.23 -0.06 2.16
N ASN A 266 13.00 -1.08 1.34
CA ASN A 266 11.87 -2.03 1.44
C ASN A 266 10.49 -1.37 1.58
N GLY A 267 10.30 -0.17 1.02
CA GLY A 267 9.06 0.62 1.15
C GLY A 267 8.85 1.29 2.52
N GLY A 268 9.76 1.08 3.48
CA GLY A 268 9.69 1.63 4.82
C GLY A 268 10.25 3.05 4.94
N GLN A 269 11.26 3.23 5.78
CA GLN A 269 11.77 4.55 6.16
C GLN A 269 12.46 5.30 5.02
N GLU A 270 12.21 6.62 4.98
CA GLU A 270 12.89 7.61 4.14
C GLU A 270 14.41 7.59 4.42
N LEU A 271 15.25 7.69 3.39
CA LEU A 271 16.72 7.71 3.51
C LEU A 271 17.24 9.15 3.36
N VAL A 272 17.86 9.67 4.43
CA VAL A 272 18.46 11.01 4.50
C VAL A 272 19.94 10.95 4.16
N GLN A 273 20.39 11.81 3.24
CA GLN A 273 21.81 11.93 2.88
C GLN A 273 22.60 12.65 3.99
N ILE A 274 23.69 12.05 4.45
CA ILE A 274 24.51 12.57 5.55
C ILE A 274 25.68 13.42 5.05
N THR A 275 26.43 12.94 4.05
CA THR A 275 27.56 13.65 3.43
C THR A 275 28.07 12.92 2.17
N GLU A 276 28.97 13.57 1.43
CA GLU A 276 29.99 12.91 0.62
C GLU A 276 31.26 12.65 1.48
N PRO A 277 32.06 11.60 1.21
CA PRO A 277 33.46 11.54 1.63
C PRO A 277 34.28 12.60 0.87
N ALA A 278 35.17 13.33 1.55
CA ALA A 278 35.93 14.38 0.89
C ALA A 278 36.97 13.82 -0.11
N PRO A 279 37.37 14.58 -1.16
CA PRO A 279 38.31 14.08 -2.16
C PRO A 279 39.69 13.70 -1.58
N GLY A 280 39.94 12.40 -1.46
CA GLY A 280 41.17 11.84 -0.88
C GLY A 280 41.01 11.33 0.56
N GLU A 281 39.85 11.49 1.18
CA GLU A 281 39.49 10.85 2.44
C GLU A 281 38.74 9.54 2.16
N THR A 282 39.30 8.40 2.58
CA THR A 282 38.49 7.20 2.78
C THR A 282 37.65 7.40 4.03
N PHE A 283 36.37 7.03 3.99
CA PHE A 283 35.52 7.07 5.19
C PHE A 283 35.93 5.92 6.12
N GLN A 284 37.01 6.11 6.89
CA GLN A 284 37.45 5.17 7.90
C GLN A 284 36.35 5.02 8.96
N VAL A 285 35.66 3.88 8.90
CA VAL A 285 34.91 3.39 10.06
C VAL A 285 35.97 2.95 11.07
N ASP A 286 36.15 3.75 12.12
CA ASP A 286 37.17 3.51 13.16
C ASP A 286 37.11 2.05 13.66
N GLY A 287 38.15 1.28 13.36
CA GLY A 287 38.32 -0.11 13.78
C GLY A 287 38.18 -1.19 12.70
N THR A 288 37.64 -0.90 11.50
CA THR A 288 37.49 -1.92 10.43
C THR A 288 38.43 -1.72 9.25
N ALA A 289 39.47 -2.55 9.16
CA ALA A 289 40.27 -2.65 7.95
C ALA A 289 39.43 -3.24 6.80
N GLY A 290 39.51 -2.64 5.61
CA GLY A 290 38.80 -3.09 4.40
C GLY A 290 37.52 -2.33 4.07
N THR A 291 37.01 -1.45 4.94
CA THR A 291 35.86 -0.57 4.64
C THR A 291 36.26 0.72 3.90
N ASP A 292 37.23 0.64 2.99
CA ASP A 292 37.67 1.77 2.15
C ASP A 292 36.64 2.03 1.04
N LEU A 293 35.57 2.76 1.36
CA LEU A 293 34.65 3.28 0.35
C LEU A 293 35.37 4.32 -0.52
N PRO A 294 35.44 4.14 -1.86
CA PRO A 294 36.12 5.08 -2.74
C PRO A 294 35.44 6.45 -2.79
N SER A 295 36.19 7.49 -3.16
CA SER A 295 35.61 8.77 -3.58
C SER A 295 34.63 8.54 -4.75
N GLY A 296 33.41 9.09 -4.65
CA GLY A 296 32.34 8.84 -5.62
C GLY A 296 31.21 7.92 -5.12
N TRP A 297 30.99 7.87 -3.80
CA TRP A 297 29.79 7.27 -3.18
C TRP A 297 29.17 8.30 -2.22
N LEU A 298 27.84 8.41 -2.25
CA LEU A 298 27.04 9.27 -1.37
C LEU A 298 26.53 8.45 -0.18
N TYR A 299 26.66 8.95 1.05
CA TYR A 299 26.31 8.21 2.28
C TYR A 299 24.94 8.66 2.83
N PHE A 300 24.07 7.68 3.11
CA PHE A 300 22.70 7.85 3.61
C PHE A 300 22.44 7.00 4.87
N ARG A 301 21.44 7.42 5.65
CA ARG A 301 20.88 6.69 6.81
C ARG A 301 19.35 6.82 6.82
N ALA A 302 18.65 5.91 7.48
CA ALA A 302 17.20 6.02 7.63
C ALA A 302 16.82 7.25 8.48
N ARG A 303 15.74 7.97 8.12
CA ARG A 303 15.20 9.15 8.82
C ARG A 303 14.83 8.81 10.27
N VAL A 304 14.09 7.72 10.44
CA VAL A 304 13.95 7.02 11.73
C VAL A 304 14.87 5.80 11.71
N GLU A 305 15.84 5.78 12.62
CA GLU A 305 16.79 4.69 12.80
C GLU A 305 16.30 3.61 13.76
N GLY A 306 16.93 2.44 13.67
CA GLY A 306 16.72 1.31 14.57
C GLY A 306 17.48 0.05 14.15
N ALA A 307 17.68 -0.13 12.83
CA ALA A 307 18.50 -1.21 12.29
C ALA A 307 20.00 -0.84 12.20
N PHE A 308 20.34 0.45 12.24
CA PHE A 308 21.70 1.00 12.12
C PHE A 308 22.42 0.63 10.81
N LEU A 309 21.64 0.34 9.77
CA LEU A 309 22.14 0.08 8.42
C LEU A 309 22.80 1.33 7.83
N ARG A 310 23.92 1.15 7.14
CA ARG A 310 24.64 2.21 6.43
C ARG A 310 24.40 2.06 4.94
N PHE A 311 23.86 3.07 4.29
CA PHE A 311 23.47 3.02 2.87
C PHE A 311 24.42 3.90 2.05
N PHE A 312 24.89 3.39 0.91
CA PHE A 312 25.83 4.08 0.04
C PHE A 312 25.36 3.99 -1.41
N LEU A 313 25.13 5.13 -2.07
CA LEU A 313 24.78 5.22 -3.49
C LEU A 313 26.01 5.56 -4.32
N ARG A 314 26.27 4.81 -5.38
CA ARG A 314 27.35 5.10 -6.34
C ARG A 314 27.03 6.37 -7.13
N ALA A 315 28.05 7.19 -7.41
CA ALA A 315 27.92 8.47 -8.12
C ALA A 315 27.33 8.41 -9.55
N ASP A 316 27.16 7.23 -10.14
CA ASP A 316 26.46 7.03 -11.41
C ASP A 316 24.93 6.84 -11.25
N GLY A 317 24.45 6.67 -10.01
CA GLY A 317 23.06 6.40 -9.68
C GLY A 317 22.61 4.94 -9.88
N ARG A 318 23.53 3.99 -10.12
CA ARG A 318 23.17 2.65 -10.65
C ARG A 318 23.39 1.48 -9.68
N GLN A 319 24.07 1.71 -8.57
CA GLN A 319 24.37 0.68 -7.58
C GLN A 319 24.22 1.27 -6.17
N TRP A 320 23.56 0.54 -5.28
CA TRP A 320 23.64 0.78 -3.84
C TRP A 320 24.45 -0.32 -3.15
N ARG A 321 25.14 0.06 -2.09
CA ARG A 321 25.73 -0.84 -1.09
C ARG A 321 25.12 -0.54 0.26
N VAL A 322 24.76 -1.59 1.01
CA VAL A 322 24.23 -1.46 2.37
C VAL A 322 25.03 -2.39 3.29
N GLN A 323 25.47 -1.86 4.43
CA GLN A 323 26.18 -2.63 5.46
C GLN A 323 25.30 -2.79 6.70
N ASP A 324 25.22 -4.02 7.25
CA ASP A 324 24.63 -4.26 8.57
C ASP A 324 25.65 -4.15 9.72
N LYS A 325 25.16 -4.26 10.96
CA LYS A 325 25.99 -4.23 12.18
C LYS A 325 26.85 -5.49 12.39
N ASN A 326 26.59 -6.57 11.65
CA ASN A 326 27.30 -7.85 11.74
C ASN A 326 28.47 -7.93 10.74
N GLY A 327 28.55 -6.99 9.79
CA GLY A 327 29.53 -6.97 8.70
C GLY A 327 29.01 -7.50 7.38
N THR A 328 27.74 -7.92 7.30
CA THR A 328 27.10 -8.36 6.06
C THR A 328 26.95 -7.18 5.10
N TRP A 329 27.34 -7.39 3.84
CA TRP A 329 27.10 -6.46 2.75
C TRP A 329 25.93 -6.93 1.88
N PHE A 330 25.12 -5.97 1.46
CA PHE A 330 24.00 -6.15 0.53
C PHE A 330 24.21 -5.16 -0.63
N GLU A 331 24.29 -5.65 -1.85
CA GLU A 331 24.50 -4.84 -3.06
C GLU A 331 23.26 -4.91 -3.96
N PHE A 332 22.80 -3.74 -4.42
CA PHE A 332 21.54 -3.60 -5.17
C PHE A 332 21.80 -2.91 -6.51
N GLY A 333 21.13 -3.36 -7.56
CA GLY A 333 21.25 -2.78 -8.90
C GLY A 333 22.40 -3.34 -9.72
N ALA A 334 23.01 -2.50 -10.56
CA ALA A 334 24.09 -2.90 -11.47
C ALA A 334 25.42 -3.09 -10.72
N VAL A 335 25.54 -4.22 -10.03
CA VAL A 335 26.78 -4.68 -9.41
C VAL A 335 27.82 -4.98 -10.50
N GLU A 336 29.01 -4.43 -10.35
CA GLU A 336 30.18 -4.75 -11.18
C GLU A 336 30.97 -5.91 -10.57
N ASP A 337 31.27 -6.91 -11.39
CA ASP A 337 32.02 -8.11 -11.02
C ASP A 337 32.75 -8.65 -12.27
N PRO A 338 33.97 -9.21 -12.17
CA PRO A 338 34.70 -9.72 -13.33
C PRO A 338 34.08 -10.98 -13.96
N ASP A 339 33.38 -11.80 -13.17
CA ASP A 339 32.88 -13.11 -13.60
C ASP A 339 31.37 -13.10 -13.96
N VAL A 340 30.69 -11.97 -13.74
CA VAL A 340 29.26 -11.77 -14.06
C VAL A 340 29.09 -10.68 -15.15
N PRO A 341 28.47 -10.98 -16.30
CA PRO A 341 28.22 -9.97 -17.33
C PRO A 341 27.36 -8.79 -16.81
N PRO A 342 27.75 -7.52 -17.05
CA PRO A 342 26.99 -6.36 -16.55
C PRO A 342 25.53 -6.31 -16.98
N ALA A 343 25.17 -6.92 -18.11
CA ALA A 343 23.78 -7.01 -18.58
C ALA A 343 22.87 -7.85 -17.65
N GLU A 344 23.44 -8.78 -16.88
CA GLU A 344 22.71 -9.67 -15.97
C GLU A 344 22.44 -8.97 -14.63
N THR A 345 23.40 -8.20 -14.10
CA THR A 345 23.18 -7.36 -12.90
C THR A 345 22.34 -6.12 -13.22
N GLU A 346 22.47 -5.54 -14.42
CA GLU A 346 21.58 -4.47 -14.90
C GLU A 346 20.10 -4.86 -15.00
N ALA A 347 19.77 -6.16 -15.01
CA ALA A 347 18.40 -6.62 -15.00
C ALA A 347 17.68 -6.41 -13.65
N SER A 348 18.41 -6.24 -12.54
CA SER A 348 17.84 -5.99 -11.21
C SER A 348 17.34 -4.55 -11.00
N LEU A 349 17.68 -3.64 -11.91
CA LEU A 349 17.19 -2.25 -11.93
C LEU A 349 15.77 -2.20 -12.50
N VAL A 350 14.84 -1.45 -11.90
CA VAL A 350 13.65 -0.94 -12.60
C VAL A 350 14.03 0.42 -13.18
N ASP A 351 14.23 0.48 -14.50
CA ASP A 351 14.83 1.63 -15.18
C ASP A 351 14.24 1.92 -16.56
N PHE A 352 14.51 3.12 -17.08
CA PHE A 352 14.01 3.60 -18.36
C PHE A 352 14.99 4.57 -19.03
N THR A 353 14.84 4.84 -20.33
CA THR A 353 15.61 5.87 -21.06
C THR A 353 14.74 7.08 -21.35
N LEU A 354 14.81 8.07 -20.46
CA LEU A 354 13.97 9.25 -20.43
C LEU A 354 14.68 10.42 -21.10
N ASP A 355 14.13 10.89 -22.23
CA ASP A 355 14.66 12.00 -23.05
C ASP A 355 16.17 11.85 -23.39
N GLY A 356 16.59 10.61 -23.62
CA GLY A 356 17.98 10.24 -23.97
C GLY A 356 18.90 9.93 -22.77
N ARG A 357 18.41 10.04 -21.52
CA ARG A 357 19.16 9.73 -20.30
C ARG A 357 18.57 8.51 -19.59
N ARG A 358 19.42 7.58 -19.15
CA ARG A 358 18.98 6.45 -18.31
C ARG A 358 18.59 6.95 -16.92
N VAL A 359 17.42 6.53 -16.44
CA VAL A 359 16.88 6.84 -15.11
C VAL A 359 16.51 5.54 -14.39
N VAL A 360 16.79 5.45 -13.09
CA VAL A 360 16.52 4.24 -12.28
C VAL A 360 15.53 4.58 -11.18
N TYR A 361 14.42 3.85 -11.12
CA TYR A 361 13.38 3.98 -10.09
C TYR A 361 13.66 3.11 -8.86
N ARG A 362 14.00 1.82 -9.08
CA ARG A 362 14.22 0.82 -8.02
C ARG A 362 15.45 -0.03 -8.32
N TRP A 363 16.19 -0.39 -7.27
CA TRP A 363 17.37 -1.25 -7.28
C TRP A 363 17.05 -2.48 -6.42
N ASN A 364 16.92 -3.66 -7.04
CA ASN A 364 16.69 -4.90 -6.29
C ASN A 364 18.00 -5.52 -5.79
N LEU A 365 17.95 -6.27 -4.67
CA LEU A 365 19.10 -7.00 -4.14
C LEU A 365 19.70 -7.92 -5.20
N THR A 366 21.00 -7.82 -5.43
CA THR A 366 21.73 -8.49 -6.52
C THR A 366 22.87 -9.36 -6.01
N ARG A 367 23.61 -8.91 -4.98
CA ARG A 367 24.54 -9.74 -4.20
C ARG A 367 24.36 -9.51 -2.70
N MET A 368 24.52 -10.56 -1.90
CA MET A 368 24.81 -10.49 -0.47
C MET A 368 26.16 -11.17 -0.21
N THR A 369 26.96 -10.61 0.69
CA THR A 369 28.25 -11.18 1.12
C THR A 369 28.33 -11.16 2.64
N ASP A 370 28.59 -12.30 3.28
CA ASP A 370 28.78 -12.37 4.74
C ASP A 370 30.15 -11.82 5.19
N ALA A 371 30.34 -11.67 6.50
CA ALA A 371 31.61 -11.20 7.07
C ALA A 371 32.80 -12.17 6.88
N ASN A 372 32.58 -13.35 6.30
CA ASN A 372 33.60 -14.36 5.97
C ASN A 372 33.92 -14.42 4.47
N GLY A 373 33.21 -13.66 3.62
CA GLY A 373 33.37 -13.69 2.16
C GLY A 373 32.50 -14.72 1.43
N ASN A 374 31.50 -15.33 2.08
CA ASN A 374 30.54 -16.22 1.41
C ASN A 374 29.46 -15.40 0.67
N GLU A 375 29.22 -15.72 -0.61
CA GLU A 375 28.28 -14.99 -1.45
C GLU A 375 26.92 -15.68 -1.68
N VAL A 376 25.90 -14.83 -1.86
CA VAL A 376 24.57 -15.14 -2.40
C VAL A 376 24.30 -14.18 -3.56
N TRP A 377 23.99 -14.71 -4.74
CA TRP A 377 23.69 -13.93 -5.94
C TRP A 377 22.20 -14.04 -6.33
N TYR A 378 21.65 -12.95 -6.84
CA TYR A 378 20.24 -12.80 -7.21
C TYR A 378 20.12 -12.21 -8.63
N PHE A 379 19.54 -12.97 -9.55
CA PHE A 379 19.41 -12.62 -10.96
C PHE A 379 17.96 -12.38 -11.37
N TYR A 380 17.77 -11.52 -12.36
CA TYR A 380 16.48 -10.97 -12.75
C TYR A 380 16.27 -11.01 -14.26
N ALA A 381 15.02 -11.01 -14.68
CA ALA A 381 14.61 -10.78 -16.06
C ALA A 381 13.66 -9.58 -16.15
N LYS A 382 13.72 -8.85 -17.27
CA LYS A 382 12.93 -7.64 -17.52
C LYS A 382 11.75 -7.89 -18.46
N ASN A 383 10.60 -7.31 -18.12
CA ASN A 383 9.45 -7.20 -19.01
C ASN A 383 8.67 -5.92 -18.68
N GLY A 384 8.37 -5.09 -19.68
CA GLY A 384 7.63 -3.83 -19.47
C GLY A 384 8.29 -2.90 -18.44
N ASN A 385 9.62 -2.77 -18.47
CA ASN A 385 10.47 -2.10 -17.48
C ASN A 385 10.46 -2.68 -16.04
N GLN A 386 9.47 -3.52 -15.69
CA GLN A 386 9.43 -4.27 -14.44
C GLN A 386 10.54 -5.35 -14.40
N SER A 387 11.06 -5.60 -13.20
CA SER A 387 12.15 -6.54 -12.92
C SER A 387 11.64 -7.71 -12.07
N TYR A 388 11.84 -8.94 -12.53
CA TYR A 388 11.34 -10.17 -11.90
C TYR A 388 12.53 -11.06 -11.52
N LEU A 389 12.65 -11.46 -10.26
CA LEU A 389 13.70 -12.36 -9.79
C LEU A 389 13.54 -13.74 -10.45
N THR A 390 14.55 -14.24 -11.17
CA THR A 390 14.46 -15.54 -11.87
C THR A 390 15.34 -16.62 -11.26
N ASP A 391 16.51 -16.30 -10.73
CA ASP A 391 17.49 -17.30 -10.30
C ASP A 391 18.28 -16.78 -9.08
N VAL A 392 18.46 -17.62 -8.06
CA VAL A 392 19.24 -17.30 -6.84
C VAL A 392 20.28 -18.38 -6.60
N PHE A 393 21.55 -18.01 -6.48
CA PHE A 393 22.69 -18.93 -6.32
C PHE A 393 23.44 -18.66 -5.01
N TRP A 394 23.83 -19.70 -4.28
CA TRP A 394 24.62 -19.54 -3.04
C TRP A 394 25.50 -20.76 -2.75
N ASN A 395 26.45 -20.58 -1.83
CA ASN A 395 27.47 -21.56 -1.45
C ASN A 395 28.42 -21.89 -2.61
N SER A 396 29.33 -20.96 -2.89
CA SER A 396 30.41 -21.09 -3.88
C SER A 396 31.27 -22.35 -3.67
N PRO A 397 31.80 -23.00 -4.73
CA PRO A 397 32.78 -24.07 -4.58
C PRO A 397 34.12 -23.58 -4.01
N ALA A 398 34.50 -22.31 -4.23
CA ALA A 398 35.73 -21.72 -3.73
C ALA A 398 35.96 -21.93 -2.21
N PRO A 399 37.20 -22.14 -1.75
CA PRO A 399 37.52 -22.17 -0.31
C PRO A 399 37.13 -20.88 0.42
N ASP A 400 37.22 -19.74 -0.27
CA ASP A 400 37.06 -18.40 0.32
C ASP A 400 35.63 -17.84 0.14
N GLY A 401 34.69 -18.63 -0.40
CA GLY A 401 33.24 -18.34 -0.41
C GLY A 401 32.70 -17.51 -1.59
N HIS A 402 33.58 -16.97 -2.45
CA HIS A 402 33.29 -16.08 -3.57
C HIS A 402 34.23 -16.37 -4.76
N GLY A 403 34.09 -15.65 -5.88
CA GLY A 403 35.09 -15.65 -6.98
C GLY A 403 35.08 -16.87 -7.91
N ASP A 404 34.04 -17.71 -7.85
CA ASP A 404 33.65 -18.60 -8.94
C ASP A 404 32.41 -17.98 -9.65
N PRO A 405 32.15 -18.27 -10.94
CA PRO A 405 30.93 -17.83 -11.61
C PRO A 405 29.67 -18.38 -10.90
N PRO A 406 28.63 -17.56 -10.62
CA PRO A 406 27.48 -17.98 -9.81
C PRO A 406 26.72 -19.19 -10.35
N ASP A 407 26.71 -19.40 -11.67
CA ASP A 407 26.08 -20.57 -12.31
C ASP A 407 26.74 -21.90 -11.91
N THR A 408 27.91 -21.89 -11.26
CA THR A 408 28.60 -23.07 -10.70
C THR A 408 28.24 -23.41 -9.25
N TYR A 409 27.64 -22.49 -8.49
CA TYR A 409 27.46 -22.59 -7.04
C TYR A 409 26.66 -23.82 -6.58
N GLN A 410 26.93 -24.33 -5.37
CA GLN A 410 26.41 -25.63 -4.94
C GLN A 410 24.88 -25.68 -4.89
N HIS A 411 24.22 -24.56 -4.59
CA HIS A 411 22.78 -24.46 -4.46
C HIS A 411 22.18 -23.41 -5.41
N HIS A 412 20.94 -23.66 -5.82
CA HIS A 412 20.21 -22.82 -6.77
C HIS A 412 18.71 -22.84 -6.44
N ALA A 413 18.04 -21.70 -6.55
CA ALA A 413 16.60 -21.58 -6.47
C ALA A 413 16.10 -20.78 -7.68
N ARG A 414 15.29 -21.41 -8.53
CA ARG A 414 14.82 -20.86 -9.80
C ARG A 414 13.33 -20.60 -9.79
N LEU A 415 12.96 -19.39 -10.17
CA LEU A 415 11.60 -18.86 -10.18
C LEU A 415 11.05 -18.92 -11.62
N VAL A 416 9.95 -19.64 -11.80
CA VAL A 416 9.29 -19.82 -13.11
C VAL A 416 7.98 -19.06 -13.12
N TYR A 417 7.79 -18.23 -14.13
CA TYR A 417 6.62 -17.38 -14.31
C TYR A 417 5.76 -17.85 -15.48
N ASP A 418 4.44 -17.75 -15.31
CA ASP A 418 3.47 -17.58 -16.39
C ASP A 418 3.71 -16.19 -17.01
N ARG A 419 3.83 -16.16 -18.35
CA ARG A 419 4.20 -14.99 -19.14
C ARG A 419 3.17 -14.63 -20.21
N TRP A 420 2.05 -15.36 -20.27
CA TRP A 420 1.15 -15.35 -21.42
C TRP A 420 -0.34 -15.43 -21.06
N THR A 421 -0.69 -15.87 -19.84
CA THR A 421 -2.08 -16.18 -19.44
C THR A 421 -2.57 -15.44 -18.20
N ARG A 422 -1.73 -14.60 -17.59
CA ARG A 422 -2.15 -13.53 -16.67
C ARG A 422 -3.14 -12.61 -17.40
N ARG A 423 -4.35 -12.42 -16.83
CA ARG A 423 -5.41 -11.58 -17.42
C ARG A 423 -5.35 -10.14 -16.90
N ASP A 424 -5.06 -10.03 -15.61
CA ASP A 424 -4.87 -8.81 -14.82
C ASP A 424 -3.47 -8.21 -15.01
N VAL A 425 -3.15 -7.81 -16.23
CA VAL A 425 -1.94 -7.07 -16.56
C VAL A 425 -2.19 -5.58 -16.32
N LEU A 426 -1.32 -4.94 -15.52
CA LEU A 426 -1.43 -3.51 -15.17
C LEU A 426 -0.19 -2.75 -15.59
N THR A 427 -0.35 -1.47 -15.97
CA THR A 427 0.77 -0.55 -16.31
C THR A 427 0.61 0.77 -15.56
N GLY A 428 1.46 1.01 -14.57
CA GLY A 428 1.48 2.27 -13.80
C GLY A 428 2.57 3.24 -14.26
N TYR A 429 2.36 4.52 -13.96
CA TYR A 429 3.18 5.67 -14.36
C TYR A 429 3.65 6.53 -13.18
N ALA A 430 3.29 6.23 -11.92
CA ALA A 430 3.75 6.95 -10.72
C ALA A 430 5.28 7.08 -10.58
N ALA A 431 6.06 6.22 -11.25
CA ALA A 431 7.51 6.37 -11.40
C ALA A 431 7.92 7.42 -12.46
N GLY A 432 6.99 8.18 -13.04
CA GLY A 432 7.19 9.10 -14.16
C GLY A 432 7.34 8.45 -15.55
N PHE A 433 7.35 7.12 -15.62
CA PHE A 433 7.46 6.30 -16.84
C PHE A 433 6.70 4.97 -16.66
N PRO A 434 6.23 4.31 -17.75
CA PRO A 434 5.43 3.09 -17.64
C PRO A 434 6.21 1.92 -17.03
N ILE A 435 5.63 1.26 -16.05
CA ILE A 435 6.07 -0.02 -15.47
C ILE A 435 4.90 -1.01 -15.55
N THR A 436 5.09 -2.12 -16.27
CA THR A 436 4.03 -3.12 -16.51
C THR A 436 4.25 -4.41 -15.72
N THR A 437 3.28 -4.76 -14.87
CA THR A 437 3.24 -6.04 -14.15
C THR A 437 2.47 -7.06 -14.99
N ALA A 438 3.18 -7.80 -15.85
CA ALA A 438 2.61 -8.74 -16.82
C ALA A 438 2.90 -10.22 -16.53
N TRP A 439 3.90 -10.54 -15.72
CA TRP A 439 4.24 -11.93 -15.37
C TRP A 439 3.67 -12.32 -14.00
N ARG A 440 3.47 -13.63 -13.79
CA ARG A 440 2.93 -14.20 -12.56
C ARG A 440 3.70 -15.44 -12.13
N LEU A 441 4.17 -15.49 -10.89
CA LEU A 441 5.00 -16.58 -10.39
C LEU A 441 4.16 -17.87 -10.28
N ARG A 442 4.66 -18.97 -10.86
CA ARG A 442 3.98 -20.28 -10.91
C ARG A 442 4.73 -21.37 -10.16
N GLN A 443 6.05 -21.26 -10.06
CA GLN A 443 6.89 -22.33 -9.51
C GLN A 443 8.18 -21.78 -8.91
N ILE A 444 8.67 -22.40 -7.82
CA ILE A 444 10.08 -22.30 -7.40
C ILE A 444 10.69 -23.70 -7.41
N LEU A 445 11.72 -23.88 -8.24
CA LEU A 445 12.52 -25.10 -8.32
C LEU A 445 13.75 -24.91 -7.43
N VAL A 446 13.97 -25.77 -6.44
CA VAL A 446 15.15 -25.72 -5.57
C VAL A 446 16.07 -26.88 -5.90
N GLU A 447 17.33 -26.59 -6.15
CA GLU A 447 18.34 -27.57 -6.59
C GLU A 447 19.59 -27.55 -5.72
N SER A 448 20.27 -28.69 -5.65
CA SER A 448 21.60 -28.81 -5.06
C SER A 448 22.46 -29.79 -5.83
N VAL A 449 23.75 -29.51 -5.92
CA VAL A 449 24.75 -30.51 -6.28
C VAL A 449 24.83 -31.58 -5.18
N PRO A 450 24.90 -32.88 -5.50
CA PRO A 450 25.06 -33.94 -4.50
C PRO A 450 26.40 -33.87 -3.75
N PHE A 451 26.40 -34.31 -2.49
CA PHE A 451 27.61 -34.36 -1.67
C PHE A 451 28.70 -35.24 -2.33
N GLY A 452 29.90 -34.68 -2.48
CA GLY A 452 31.06 -35.36 -3.08
C GLY A 452 31.14 -35.28 -4.61
N GLU A 453 30.15 -34.70 -5.30
CA GLU A 453 30.28 -34.31 -6.71
C GLU A 453 30.84 -32.88 -6.84
N THR A 454 31.63 -32.62 -7.89
CA THR A 454 32.11 -31.26 -8.21
C THR A 454 30.94 -30.37 -8.62
N PRO A 455 30.78 -29.16 -8.06
CA PRO A 455 29.70 -28.26 -8.45
C PRO A 455 29.81 -27.75 -9.89
N VAL A 456 28.79 -28.06 -10.71
CA VAL A 456 28.57 -27.50 -12.04
C VAL A 456 27.05 -27.40 -12.31
N ALA A 457 26.63 -26.50 -13.18
CA ALA A 457 25.20 -26.35 -13.51
C ALA A 457 24.52 -27.66 -13.97
N SER A 458 25.26 -28.56 -14.63
CA SER A 458 24.74 -29.80 -15.23
C SER A 458 24.58 -30.99 -14.27
N ASN A 459 25.05 -30.90 -13.01
CA ASN A 459 24.86 -31.96 -12.01
C ASN A 459 24.09 -31.55 -10.75
N ARG A 460 23.60 -30.30 -10.70
CA ARG A 460 22.52 -29.91 -9.78
C ARG A 460 21.32 -30.85 -9.94
N ARG A 461 20.68 -31.19 -8.82
CA ARG A 461 19.48 -32.05 -8.81
C ARG A 461 18.40 -31.40 -7.97
N HIS A 462 17.16 -31.45 -8.46
CA HIS A 462 16.00 -30.88 -7.80
C HIS A 462 15.72 -31.55 -6.45
N THR A 463 15.79 -30.78 -5.36
CA THR A 463 15.56 -31.22 -3.99
C THR A 463 14.12 -30.95 -3.54
N ARG A 464 13.56 -29.81 -3.95
CA ARG A 464 12.18 -29.36 -3.66
C ARG A 464 11.60 -28.61 -4.85
N THR A 465 10.28 -28.64 -4.98
CA THR A 465 9.53 -27.81 -5.94
C THR A 465 8.32 -27.21 -5.24
N TYR A 466 8.19 -25.89 -5.25
CA TYR A 466 6.97 -25.18 -4.86
C TYR A 466 6.13 -24.91 -6.10
N LEU A 467 4.82 -25.14 -6.03
CA LEU A 467 3.83 -24.84 -7.08
C LEU A 467 2.80 -23.84 -6.55
N PHE A 468 2.43 -22.86 -7.37
CA PHE A 468 1.46 -21.82 -7.05
C PHE A 468 0.24 -21.90 -7.97
N THR A 469 -0.92 -22.22 -7.40
CA THR A 469 -2.20 -22.28 -8.11
C THR A 469 -3.00 -21.01 -7.84
N TYR A 470 -3.65 -20.53 -8.90
CA TYR A 470 -4.51 -19.34 -8.87
C TYR A 470 -5.95 -19.74 -9.16
N ASP A 471 -6.91 -18.95 -8.69
CA ASP A 471 -8.31 -19.09 -9.10
C ASP A 471 -8.44 -18.89 -10.63
N PRO A 472 -8.87 -19.91 -11.41
CA PRO A 472 -9.06 -19.77 -12.85
C PRO A 472 -10.36 -19.04 -13.23
N SER A 473 -11.30 -18.88 -12.28
CA SER A 473 -12.54 -18.15 -12.48
C SER A 473 -12.34 -16.64 -12.32
N SER A 474 -11.52 -16.20 -11.36
CA SER A 474 -11.22 -14.79 -11.13
C SER A 474 -10.40 -14.16 -12.26
N TYR A 475 -10.77 -12.95 -12.68
CA TYR A 475 -10.00 -12.12 -13.60
C TYR A 475 -8.67 -11.69 -12.96
N LEU A 476 -8.74 -11.34 -11.69
CA LEU A 476 -7.62 -10.94 -10.84
C LEU A 476 -6.85 -12.16 -10.35
N SER A 477 -5.54 -12.05 -10.23
CA SER A 477 -4.70 -13.14 -9.76
C SER A 477 -4.82 -13.32 -8.24
N LEU A 478 -5.66 -14.27 -7.82
CA LEU A 478 -5.82 -14.71 -6.43
C LEU A 478 -5.10 -16.03 -6.21
N LEU A 479 -4.13 -16.07 -5.30
CA LEU A 479 -3.32 -17.25 -4.98
C LEU A 479 -4.12 -18.20 -4.08
N THR A 480 -4.57 -19.34 -4.59
CA THR A 480 -5.49 -20.27 -3.90
C THR A 480 -4.81 -21.50 -3.32
N GLU A 481 -3.66 -21.92 -3.86
CA GLU A 481 -2.92 -23.09 -3.35
C GLU A 481 -1.40 -22.91 -3.46
N VAL A 482 -0.69 -23.25 -2.39
CA VAL A 482 0.77 -23.42 -2.36
C VAL A 482 1.07 -24.88 -2.02
N GLN A 483 1.72 -25.61 -2.92
CA GLN A 483 2.08 -27.02 -2.68
C GLN A 483 3.59 -27.25 -2.80
N LEU A 484 4.17 -27.86 -1.76
CA LEU A 484 5.56 -28.29 -1.71
C LEU A 484 5.70 -29.78 -2.10
N PHE A 485 6.44 -30.03 -3.18
CA PHE A 485 6.83 -31.34 -3.66
C PHE A 485 8.28 -31.67 -3.30
N GLY A 486 8.56 -32.96 -3.11
CA GLY A 486 9.89 -33.47 -2.79
C GLY A 486 10.82 -33.64 -4.00
N LYS A 487 11.90 -34.39 -3.77
CA LYS A 487 13.01 -34.60 -4.72
C LYS A 487 12.52 -35.12 -6.09
N ASN A 488 13.05 -34.53 -7.17
CA ASN A 488 12.72 -34.83 -8.58
C ASN A 488 11.25 -34.60 -9.00
N CYS A 489 10.36 -34.14 -8.11
CA CYS A 489 8.95 -33.94 -8.45
C CYS A 489 8.69 -32.60 -9.12
N LEU A 490 7.94 -32.63 -10.23
CA LEU A 490 7.68 -31.49 -11.12
C LEU A 490 8.95 -30.71 -11.51
N ALA A 491 10.09 -31.40 -11.67
CA ALA A 491 11.41 -30.84 -11.97
C ALA A 491 11.58 -30.25 -13.39
N ALA A 492 10.49 -30.03 -14.11
CA ALA A 492 10.45 -29.30 -15.37
C ALA A 492 9.55 -28.06 -15.17
N PRO A 493 9.90 -26.90 -15.73
CA PRO A 493 9.04 -25.72 -15.75
C PRO A 493 7.62 -26.06 -16.20
N VAL A 494 6.65 -25.87 -15.32
CA VAL A 494 5.24 -26.18 -15.58
C VAL A 494 4.60 -25.03 -16.37
N GLY A 495 3.97 -25.37 -17.50
CA GLY A 495 3.27 -24.42 -18.36
C GLY A 495 1.85 -24.07 -17.89
N ASP A 496 1.12 -23.36 -18.75
CA ASP A 496 -0.13 -22.70 -18.40
C ASP A 496 -1.36 -23.64 -18.33
N ALA A 497 -1.17 -24.94 -18.60
CA ALA A 497 -2.21 -25.97 -18.54
C ALA A 497 -2.39 -26.56 -17.12
N THR A 498 -3.49 -27.28 -16.91
CA THR A 498 -3.75 -28.02 -15.66
C THR A 498 -2.62 -28.99 -15.33
N VAL A 499 -2.07 -28.90 -14.12
CA VAL A 499 -0.85 -29.61 -13.72
C VAL A 499 -1.16 -31.07 -13.37
N THR A 500 -0.81 -32.00 -14.26
CA THR A 500 -0.91 -33.44 -13.99
C THR A 500 0.20 -33.88 -13.04
N ILE A 501 -0.10 -33.94 -11.74
CA ILE A 501 0.83 -34.43 -10.70
C ILE A 501 1.16 -35.92 -10.96
N PRO A 502 2.45 -36.31 -11.11
CA PRO A 502 2.83 -37.71 -11.25
C PRO A 502 2.44 -38.55 -10.02
N PRO A 503 2.08 -39.84 -10.15
CA PRO A 503 1.64 -40.66 -8.99
C PRO A 503 2.64 -40.70 -7.83
N ALA A 504 3.94 -40.79 -8.13
CA ALA A 504 5.03 -40.76 -7.13
C ALA A 504 5.24 -39.39 -6.46
N CYS A 505 4.58 -38.34 -6.96
CA CYS A 505 4.61 -36.97 -6.47
C CYS A 505 3.32 -36.58 -5.72
N THR A 506 2.45 -37.55 -5.44
CA THR A 506 1.25 -37.33 -4.61
C THR A 506 1.57 -37.39 -3.12
N VAL A 507 0.75 -36.73 -2.31
CA VAL A 507 0.84 -36.77 -0.83
C VAL A 507 0.79 -38.22 -0.31
N ALA A 508 -0.12 -39.03 -0.86
CA ALA A 508 -0.27 -40.45 -0.50
C ALA A 508 0.95 -41.32 -0.85
N ALA A 509 1.83 -40.86 -1.74
CA ALA A 509 3.10 -41.52 -2.08
C ALA A 509 4.30 -40.96 -1.29
N GLY A 510 4.09 -39.98 -0.39
CA GLY A 510 5.16 -39.25 0.29
C GLY A 510 5.94 -38.29 -0.62
N GLY A 511 5.43 -38.01 -1.83
CA GLY A 511 6.10 -37.18 -2.83
C GLY A 511 5.82 -35.68 -2.73
N ALA A 512 4.87 -35.29 -1.88
CA ALA A 512 4.50 -33.90 -1.59
C ALA A 512 3.96 -33.77 -0.16
N LEU A 513 4.06 -32.57 0.40
CA LEU A 513 3.23 -32.20 1.55
C LEU A 513 1.77 -31.98 1.09
N PRO A 514 0.79 -32.06 2.01
CA PRO A 514 -0.53 -31.51 1.78
C PRO A 514 -0.44 -30.04 1.30
N PRO A 515 -1.32 -29.61 0.39
CA PRO A 515 -1.35 -28.24 -0.06
C PRO A 515 -1.80 -27.29 1.06
N LEU A 516 -1.14 -26.14 1.15
CA LEU A 516 -1.67 -24.97 1.87
C LEU A 516 -2.69 -24.29 0.96
N ARG A 517 -3.94 -24.16 1.43
CA ARG A 517 -5.05 -23.53 0.70
C ARG A 517 -5.43 -22.21 1.31
N LEU A 518 -5.84 -21.30 0.44
CA LEU A 518 -6.06 -19.89 0.75
C LEU A 518 -7.45 -19.48 0.21
N GLY A 519 -8.28 -18.93 1.08
CA GLY A 519 -9.62 -18.44 0.75
C GLY A 519 -9.78 -16.96 1.06
N TYR A 520 -10.57 -16.28 0.24
CA TYR A 520 -10.68 -14.82 0.20
C TYR A 520 -12.11 -14.32 0.47
N SER A 521 -12.26 -13.10 0.98
CA SER A 521 -13.55 -12.43 1.12
C SER A 521 -14.20 -12.23 -0.25
N ALA A 522 -15.51 -12.42 -0.32
CA ALA A 522 -16.29 -12.25 -1.55
C ALA A 522 -17.74 -11.89 -1.22
N VAL A 523 -18.36 -11.11 -2.10
CA VAL A 523 -19.78 -10.76 -2.06
C VAL A 523 -20.62 -12.04 -2.16
N ARG A 524 -21.55 -12.22 -1.22
CA ARG A 524 -22.26 -13.51 -1.04
C ARG A 524 -23.45 -13.71 -1.97
N SER A 525 -24.03 -12.62 -2.50
CA SER A 525 -25.25 -12.64 -3.31
C SER A 525 -25.42 -11.33 -4.07
N GLY A 526 -26.05 -11.39 -5.23
CA GLY A 526 -26.44 -10.21 -6.00
C GLY A 526 -26.61 -10.53 -7.49
N ARG A 527 -26.01 -9.73 -8.37
CA ARG A 527 -25.83 -10.07 -9.79
C ARG A 527 -24.43 -10.63 -10.03
N TRP A 528 -24.31 -11.60 -10.92
CA TRP A 528 -23.02 -12.20 -11.25
C TRP A 528 -22.24 -11.34 -12.26
N ALA A 529 -20.97 -11.08 -11.95
CA ALA A 529 -19.97 -10.47 -12.81
C ALA A 529 -18.88 -11.49 -13.14
N GLU A 530 -18.73 -11.84 -14.42
CA GLU A 530 -17.71 -12.82 -14.84
C GLU A 530 -16.30 -12.29 -14.54
N GLY A 531 -15.52 -13.07 -13.79
CA GLY A 531 -14.18 -12.69 -13.33
C GLY A 531 -14.14 -12.08 -11.91
N PHE A 532 -15.26 -11.60 -11.37
CA PHE A 532 -15.26 -10.82 -10.12
C PHE A 532 -16.19 -11.39 -9.03
N GLY A 533 -17.17 -12.23 -9.39
CA GLY A 533 -18.06 -12.89 -8.44
C GLY A 533 -19.46 -12.27 -8.44
N TYR A 534 -20.01 -11.98 -7.26
CA TYR A 534 -21.24 -11.20 -7.17
C TYR A 534 -20.94 -9.70 -7.01
N VAL A 535 -21.83 -8.87 -7.54
CA VAL A 535 -22.01 -7.46 -7.22
C VAL A 535 -23.36 -7.35 -6.51
N SER A 536 -23.38 -6.78 -5.31
CA SER A 536 -24.60 -6.59 -4.51
C SER A 536 -25.62 -5.73 -5.25
N ASP A 537 -26.90 -6.12 -5.16
CA ASP A 537 -28.05 -5.31 -5.58
C ASP A 537 -28.92 -4.88 -4.38
N THR A 538 -28.35 -4.91 -3.16
CA THR A 538 -29.06 -4.58 -1.93
C THR A 538 -29.09 -3.07 -1.72
N VAL A 539 -30.28 -2.48 -1.82
CA VAL A 539 -30.49 -1.06 -1.48
C VAL A 539 -30.91 -0.92 -0.03
N GLU A 540 -30.09 -0.23 0.75
CA GLU A 540 -30.33 0.09 2.14
C GLU A 540 -30.99 1.47 2.30
N THR A 541 -31.50 1.75 3.49
CA THR A 541 -32.26 2.98 3.79
C THR A 541 -31.81 3.51 5.14
N PHE A 542 -31.42 4.79 5.18
CA PHE A 542 -30.92 5.44 6.37
C PHE A 542 -31.99 5.40 7.48
N SER A 543 -31.58 4.98 8.67
CA SER A 543 -32.49 4.83 9.82
C SER A 543 -33.03 6.17 10.35
N ALA A 544 -32.31 7.26 10.10
CA ALA A 544 -32.79 8.64 10.14
C ALA A 544 -32.21 9.42 8.95
N SER A 545 -33.00 10.31 8.34
CA SER A 545 -32.61 11.09 7.15
C SER A 545 -32.87 12.59 7.33
N PRO A 546 -32.07 13.49 6.72
CA PRO A 546 -32.24 14.94 6.80
C PRO A 546 -33.56 15.43 6.23
N ASP A 547 -34.01 16.63 6.64
CA ASP A 547 -35.19 17.27 6.05
C ASP A 547 -34.88 18.04 4.74
N ARG A 548 -33.64 17.92 4.25
CA ARG A 548 -33.10 18.48 3.00
C ARG A 548 -32.92 17.41 1.92
N SER A 549 -32.98 17.82 0.67
CA SER A 549 -32.72 16.97 -0.50
C SER A 549 -31.34 17.31 -1.08
N ILE A 550 -30.61 16.34 -1.65
CA ILE A 550 -29.25 16.62 -2.18
C ILE A 550 -29.25 17.23 -3.59
N ASP A 551 -30.45 17.45 -4.13
CA ASP A 551 -30.79 18.34 -5.24
C ASP A 551 -31.29 19.73 -4.79
N ASP A 552 -31.25 20.06 -3.48
CA ASP A 552 -31.39 21.45 -3.03
C ASP A 552 -30.05 22.17 -3.32
N ASP A 553 -30.02 23.25 -4.13
CA ASP A 553 -28.84 24.01 -4.65
C ASP A 553 -27.75 24.47 -3.64
N ARG A 554 -27.91 24.15 -2.35
CA ARG A 554 -27.12 24.62 -1.20
C ARG A 554 -26.75 23.48 -0.24
N THR A 555 -26.83 22.23 -0.70
CA THR A 555 -26.71 21.03 0.12
C THR A 555 -25.79 20.02 -0.54
N ASP A 556 -24.71 19.62 0.12
CA ASP A 556 -23.82 18.54 -0.38
C ASP A 556 -23.08 17.82 0.75
N LEU A 557 -22.31 16.78 0.39
CA LEU A 557 -21.61 15.88 1.30
C LEU A 557 -20.11 16.16 1.41
N PHE A 558 -19.61 16.25 2.65
CA PHE A 558 -18.19 16.40 2.98
C PHE A 558 -17.95 15.75 4.36
N ASP A 559 -16.85 15.01 4.57
CA ASP A 559 -16.46 14.61 5.93
C ASP A 559 -16.03 15.88 6.69
N ALA A 560 -16.85 16.30 7.67
CA ALA A 560 -16.67 17.54 8.41
C ALA A 560 -16.17 17.30 9.84
N ASN A 561 -16.14 16.04 10.30
CA ASN A 561 -15.68 15.64 11.63
C ASN A 561 -14.36 14.81 11.60
N ARG A 562 -13.94 14.38 10.41
CA ARG A 562 -12.81 13.51 10.05
C ARG A 562 -12.92 12.05 10.52
N ASP A 563 -14.12 11.55 10.82
CA ASP A 563 -14.36 10.18 11.29
C ASP A 563 -14.41 9.12 10.19
N GLY A 564 -14.26 9.54 8.92
CA GLY A 564 -14.23 8.69 7.74
C GLY A 564 -15.60 8.45 7.13
N LEU A 565 -16.58 9.30 7.42
CA LEU A 565 -17.94 9.27 6.89
C LEU A 565 -18.35 10.64 6.32
N PRO A 566 -19.07 10.69 5.19
CA PRO A 566 -19.49 11.95 4.58
C PRO A 566 -20.70 12.58 5.28
N ASP A 567 -20.52 13.77 5.87
CA ASP A 567 -21.56 14.56 6.55
C ASP A 567 -22.33 15.47 5.57
N LEU A 568 -23.60 15.78 5.85
CA LEU A 568 -24.40 16.66 4.98
C LEU A 568 -24.36 18.11 5.47
N LEU A 569 -23.68 18.98 4.72
CA LEU A 569 -23.59 20.42 4.97
C LEU A 569 -24.68 21.18 4.19
N VAL A 570 -25.39 22.08 4.87
CA VAL A 570 -26.53 22.83 4.35
C VAL A 570 -26.30 24.33 4.48
N THR A 571 -25.94 24.99 3.38
CA THR A 571 -25.64 26.43 3.34
C THR A 571 -26.88 27.27 3.01
N ASP A 572 -27.96 27.14 3.79
CA ASP A 572 -29.16 27.99 3.64
C ASP A 572 -29.57 28.68 4.96
N PRO A 573 -29.13 29.93 5.18
CA PRO A 573 -29.50 30.75 6.35
C PRO A 573 -31.01 30.91 6.58
N ALA A 574 -31.84 30.76 5.56
CA ALA A 574 -33.30 30.78 5.72
C ALA A 574 -33.87 29.52 6.41
N ARG A 575 -33.05 28.48 6.62
CA ARG A 575 -33.41 27.18 7.21
C ARG A 575 -32.59 26.82 8.46
N CYS A 576 -31.42 27.40 8.59
CA CYS A 576 -30.41 27.07 9.60
C CYS A 576 -30.18 28.23 10.57
N GLY A 577 -31.27 28.77 11.15
CA GLY A 577 -31.21 29.78 12.23
C GLY A 577 -30.70 31.18 11.85
N GLY A 578 -30.20 31.37 10.62
CA GLY A 578 -29.41 32.52 10.19
C GLY A 578 -27.95 32.18 9.86
N GLY A 579 -27.53 30.95 10.15
CA GLY A 579 -26.24 30.32 9.86
C GLY A 579 -26.34 29.19 8.83
N HIS A 580 -25.52 28.15 8.98
CA HIS A 580 -25.55 26.90 8.19
C HIS A 580 -25.88 25.70 9.09
N CYS A 581 -26.38 24.59 8.54
CA CYS A 581 -26.64 23.37 9.32
C CYS A 581 -25.64 22.29 8.94
N LEU A 582 -25.19 21.49 9.90
CA LEU A 582 -24.54 20.22 9.66
C LEU A 582 -25.46 19.06 10.08
N TRP A 583 -25.50 17.99 9.29
CA TRP A 583 -26.02 16.69 9.71
C TRP A 583 -24.89 15.69 9.63
N LEU A 584 -24.44 15.20 10.79
CA LEU A 584 -23.38 14.20 10.82
C LEU A 584 -23.89 12.84 10.37
N ASN A 585 -23.06 12.11 9.63
CA ASN A 585 -23.31 10.72 9.32
C ASN A 585 -22.87 9.84 10.49
N GLU A 586 -23.79 9.02 11.01
CA GLU A 586 -23.54 8.09 12.10
C GLU A 586 -24.02 6.69 11.71
N THR A 587 -23.07 5.79 11.47
CA THR A 587 -23.28 4.35 11.48
C THR A 587 -23.28 3.85 12.92
N ASP A 588 -24.25 3.00 13.29
CA ASP A 588 -24.31 2.40 14.63
C ASP A 588 -23.57 1.05 14.74
N ALA A 589 -23.47 0.50 15.95
CA ALA A 589 -22.80 -0.78 16.21
C ALA A 589 -23.48 -2.01 15.55
N ALA A 590 -24.65 -1.85 14.93
CA ALA A 590 -25.34 -2.85 14.11
C ALA A 590 -25.22 -2.57 12.59
N GLY A 591 -24.36 -1.63 12.19
CA GLY A 591 -24.14 -1.24 10.79
C GLY A 591 -25.20 -0.30 10.21
N ARG A 592 -26.13 0.22 11.03
CA ARG A 592 -27.24 1.04 10.53
C ARG A 592 -26.81 2.49 10.39
N VAL A 593 -26.74 2.96 9.15
CA VAL A 593 -26.41 4.35 8.80
C VAL A 593 -27.56 5.31 9.17
N SER A 594 -27.23 6.53 9.57
CA SER A 594 -28.17 7.58 9.97
C SER A 594 -27.57 8.97 9.80
N PHE A 595 -28.39 9.99 9.56
CA PHE A 595 -27.97 11.39 9.65
C PHE A 595 -28.55 12.06 10.89
N VAL A 596 -27.70 12.68 11.71
CA VAL A 596 -28.09 13.38 12.95
C VAL A 596 -27.74 14.86 12.86
N ARG A 597 -28.74 15.74 13.04
CA ARG A 597 -28.53 17.20 13.01
C ARG A 597 -27.69 17.68 14.20
N GLY A 598 -26.64 18.42 13.91
CA GLY A 598 -25.87 19.21 14.87
C GLY A 598 -26.48 20.59 15.15
N ASP A 599 -25.74 21.44 15.86
CA ASP A 599 -26.11 22.85 16.05
C ASP A 599 -25.98 23.65 14.73
N ASP A 600 -26.67 24.79 14.68
CA ASP A 600 -26.54 25.75 13.57
C ASP A 600 -25.23 26.55 13.70
N ILE A 601 -24.45 26.59 12.62
CA ILE A 601 -23.11 27.19 12.52
C ILE A 601 -23.23 28.66 12.11
N ASP A 602 -22.72 29.60 12.92
CA ASP A 602 -22.72 31.04 12.62
C ASP A 602 -22.00 31.37 11.29
N LEU A 603 -22.50 32.35 10.53
CA LEU A 603 -21.94 32.73 9.23
C LEU A 603 -20.50 33.29 9.33
N PRO A 604 -19.60 32.95 8.38
CA PRO A 604 -18.25 33.51 8.35
C PRO A 604 -18.28 35.02 8.12
N GLY A 605 -17.78 35.79 9.09
CA GLY A 605 -18.04 37.23 9.21
C GLY A 605 -17.50 38.14 8.11
N SER A 606 -16.56 37.65 7.28
CA SER A 606 -15.98 38.38 6.14
C SER A 606 -16.82 38.36 4.86
N ILE A 607 -17.71 37.37 4.72
CA ILE A 607 -18.53 37.10 3.53
C ILE A 607 -20.03 37.04 3.86
N GLY A 608 -20.40 36.60 5.06
CA GLY A 608 -21.79 36.50 5.49
C GLY A 608 -22.61 35.54 4.63
N ALA A 609 -23.84 35.96 4.30
CA ALA A 609 -24.84 35.10 3.64
C ALA A 609 -24.55 34.79 2.16
N ASP A 610 -23.47 35.32 1.60
CA ASP A 610 -22.99 34.98 0.25
C ASP A 610 -22.13 33.69 0.24
N PHE A 611 -21.70 33.18 1.40
CA PHE A 611 -21.05 31.87 1.52
C PHE A 611 -22.10 30.76 1.37
N THR A 612 -22.27 30.24 0.16
CA THR A 612 -23.21 29.14 -0.13
C THR A 612 -22.69 28.29 -1.27
N MET A 613 -23.03 27.00 -1.32
CA MET A 613 -22.65 26.14 -2.47
C MET A 613 -23.27 26.61 -3.80
N SER A 614 -24.35 27.39 -3.74
CA SER A 614 -24.95 28.07 -4.90
C SER A 614 -24.13 29.26 -5.44
N ASN A 615 -23.05 29.67 -4.77
CA ASN A 615 -22.16 30.75 -5.21
C ASN A 615 -20.92 30.13 -5.88
N THR A 616 -20.80 30.28 -7.20
CA THR A 616 -19.68 29.73 -8.00
C THR A 616 -18.28 30.20 -7.55
N ASN A 617 -18.20 31.28 -6.77
CA ASN A 617 -16.96 31.76 -6.20
C ASN A 617 -16.51 30.95 -4.98
N VAL A 618 -17.37 30.09 -4.40
CA VAL A 618 -17.09 29.21 -3.26
C VAL A 618 -16.89 27.78 -3.79
N ASN A 619 -15.69 27.25 -3.63
CA ASN A 619 -15.31 25.93 -4.17
C ASN A 619 -14.76 25.04 -3.04
N PRO A 620 -15.31 23.83 -2.81
CA PRO A 620 -14.75 22.87 -1.85
C PRO A 620 -13.43 22.29 -2.38
N LEU A 621 -12.35 22.41 -1.62
CA LEU A 621 -10.98 22.00 -1.95
C LEU A 621 -10.30 21.36 -0.73
N GLU A 622 -9.40 20.41 -0.97
CA GLU A 622 -8.35 20.03 -0.02
C GLU A 622 -7.15 20.95 -0.33
N ILE A 623 -6.79 21.90 0.54
CA ILE A 623 -5.81 22.95 0.18
C ILE A 623 -4.44 22.72 0.82
N ASP A 624 -4.39 22.21 2.05
CA ASP A 624 -3.17 22.18 2.87
C ASP A 624 -2.59 20.77 3.15
N GLY A 625 -3.24 19.72 2.63
CA GLY A 625 -2.87 18.32 2.80
C GLY A 625 -3.38 17.66 4.09
N ASP A 626 -4.14 18.34 4.95
CA ASP A 626 -4.52 17.81 6.26
C ASP A 626 -5.68 16.77 6.25
N GLY A 627 -6.28 16.52 5.09
CA GLY A 627 -7.34 15.54 4.86
C GLY A 627 -8.76 16.01 5.19
N ALA A 628 -8.98 17.29 5.52
CA ALA A 628 -10.31 17.89 5.54
C ALA A 628 -10.63 18.67 4.27
N VAL A 629 -11.90 19.01 4.10
CA VAL A 629 -12.35 19.92 3.06
C VAL A 629 -12.34 21.36 3.60
N GLU A 630 -11.71 22.25 2.84
CA GLU A 630 -11.83 23.69 2.93
C GLU A 630 -12.77 24.20 1.86
N TRP A 631 -13.23 25.44 2.01
CA TRP A 631 -14.01 26.14 1.00
C TRP A 631 -13.29 27.41 0.58
N MET A 632 -12.66 27.38 -0.59
CA MET A 632 -11.98 28.52 -1.19
C MET A 632 -13.02 29.52 -1.69
N HIS A 633 -12.91 30.79 -1.30
CA HIS A 633 -13.72 31.88 -1.84
C HIS A 633 -12.87 32.89 -2.62
N MET A 634 -13.12 33.01 -3.92
CA MET A 634 -12.48 33.98 -4.81
C MET A 634 -13.50 34.94 -5.45
N PRO A 635 -13.72 36.15 -4.89
CA PRO A 635 -14.57 37.16 -5.53
C PRO A 635 -13.88 37.79 -6.76
N HIS A 636 -14.62 38.59 -7.55
CA HIS A 636 -14.17 39.32 -8.76
C HIS A 636 -12.99 40.33 -8.60
N ARG A 637 -12.26 40.31 -7.49
CA ARG A 637 -10.99 41.01 -7.32
C ARG A 637 -9.98 39.94 -6.92
N LEU A 638 -8.86 39.85 -7.62
CA LEU A 638 -7.84 38.79 -7.57
C LEU A 638 -7.19 38.58 -6.18
N TRP A 639 -7.98 38.15 -5.22
CA TRP A 639 -7.59 37.64 -3.91
C TRP A 639 -8.56 36.52 -3.56
N TYR A 640 -8.12 35.58 -2.75
CA TYR A 640 -8.99 34.57 -2.18
C TYR A 640 -8.76 34.44 -0.69
N ARG A 641 -9.66 33.70 -0.06
CA ARG A 641 -9.56 33.14 1.28
C ARG A 641 -9.95 31.68 1.19
N TYR A 642 -9.65 30.90 2.22
CA TYR A 642 -10.33 29.63 2.42
C TYR A 642 -10.88 29.54 3.84
N PHE A 643 -11.92 28.74 3.98
CA PHE A 643 -12.65 28.54 5.22
C PHE A 643 -12.63 27.05 5.56
N ARG A 644 -12.29 26.70 6.80
CA ARG A 644 -12.34 25.33 7.33
C ARG A 644 -13.46 25.24 8.35
N LEU A 645 -14.11 24.09 8.47
CA LEU A 645 -14.99 23.82 9.60
C LEU A 645 -14.15 23.30 10.77
N GLU A 646 -14.10 24.06 11.86
CA GLU A 646 -13.41 23.69 13.10
C GLU A 646 -14.41 23.30 14.20
N HIS A 647 -13.94 22.55 15.20
CA HIS A 647 -14.70 22.17 16.40
C HIS A 647 -14.13 22.86 17.65
N ASP A 648 -14.97 23.52 18.45
CA ASP A 648 -14.55 24.29 19.63
C ASP A 648 -14.17 23.39 20.83
N LEU A 649 -12.87 23.13 20.97
CA LEU A 649 -12.27 22.41 22.11
C LEU A 649 -11.97 23.36 23.30
N PRO A 650 -12.07 22.89 24.57
CA PRO A 650 -11.22 21.81 25.09
C PRO A 650 -11.96 20.50 25.35
N ALA A 651 -11.23 19.39 25.18
CA ALA A 651 -11.71 18.01 25.32
C ALA A 651 -11.94 17.53 26.77
N THR A 652 -12.50 18.38 27.64
CA THR A 652 -12.68 18.12 29.09
C THR A 652 -14.12 17.81 29.51
N SER A 653 -15.08 17.78 28.59
CA SER A 653 -16.48 17.47 28.86
C SER A 653 -17.13 16.64 27.74
N TYR A 654 -16.70 15.39 27.60
CA TYR A 654 -17.36 14.41 26.75
C TYR A 654 -18.78 14.11 27.28
N GLY A 655 -19.79 14.55 26.53
CA GLY A 655 -21.17 14.11 26.67
C GLY A 655 -21.72 13.69 25.31
N ASP A 656 -22.87 13.00 25.30
CA ASP A 656 -23.43 12.31 24.12
C ASP A 656 -23.67 13.21 22.88
N THR A 657 -23.70 14.54 23.06
CA THR A 657 -23.87 15.53 21.99
C THR A 657 -22.60 16.30 21.63
N PHE A 658 -21.48 16.08 22.32
CA PHE A 658 -20.22 16.83 22.13
C PHE A 658 -19.73 16.78 20.67
N TRP A 659 -19.76 15.60 20.06
CA TRP A 659 -19.33 15.38 18.68
C TRP A 659 -20.24 16.02 17.62
N ARG A 660 -21.47 16.43 17.98
CA ARG A 660 -22.48 16.96 17.05
C ARG A 660 -22.53 18.49 17.02
N ASN A 661 -21.95 19.15 18.03
CA ASN A 661 -22.23 20.54 18.39
C ASN A 661 -20.91 21.30 18.61
N GLY A 662 -20.91 22.62 18.38
CA GLY A 662 -19.70 23.44 18.54
C GLY A 662 -18.83 23.56 17.28
N TYR A 663 -19.41 23.37 16.09
CA TYR A 663 -18.75 23.63 14.81
C TYR A 663 -18.79 25.11 14.44
N ARG A 664 -17.68 25.64 13.90
CA ARG A 664 -17.52 27.04 13.47
C ARG A 664 -16.78 27.15 12.14
N TRP A 665 -17.00 28.24 11.41
CA TRP A 665 -16.16 28.61 10.27
C TRP A 665 -14.89 29.32 10.73
N GLN A 666 -13.74 28.66 10.61
CA GLN A 666 -12.43 29.28 10.73
C GLN A 666 -11.99 29.84 9.36
N GLU A 667 -11.34 31.00 9.35
CA GLU A 667 -11.01 31.76 8.14
C GLU A 667 -9.49 31.97 7.99
N TYR A 668 -8.98 31.74 6.77
CA TYR A 668 -7.57 31.90 6.40
C TYR A 668 -7.45 32.86 5.21
N GLY A 669 -6.46 33.77 5.25
CA GLY A 669 -6.24 34.81 4.23
C GLY A 669 -6.75 36.22 4.62
N PRO A 670 -6.65 37.22 3.72
CA PRO A 670 -6.62 37.07 2.28
C PRO A 670 -5.21 36.95 1.69
N PHE A 671 -5.10 36.21 0.61
CA PHE A 671 -3.91 36.17 -0.24
C PHE A 671 -4.00 37.32 -1.25
N ASP A 672 -3.02 38.23 -1.28
CA ASP A 672 -3.08 39.52 -1.99
C ASP A 672 -2.89 39.35 -3.51
N PRO A 673 -3.49 40.19 -4.39
CA PRO A 673 -3.22 40.19 -5.84
C PRO A 673 -1.75 40.34 -6.26
N GLY A 674 -0.84 40.77 -5.39
CA GLY A 674 0.61 40.68 -5.62
C GLY A 674 1.22 39.29 -5.36
N THR A 675 0.39 38.29 -5.03
CA THR A 675 0.75 36.93 -4.63
C THR A 675 -0.20 35.84 -5.18
N VAL A 676 -1.16 36.24 -6.03
CA VAL A 676 -2.19 35.37 -6.63
C VAL A 676 -2.13 35.55 -8.16
N ASP A 677 -2.06 34.44 -8.89
CA ASP A 677 -2.02 34.46 -10.36
C ASP A 677 -3.31 35.10 -10.94
N ALA A 678 -3.13 36.01 -11.89
CA ALA A 678 -4.21 36.74 -12.54
C ALA A 678 -4.94 35.94 -13.64
N ASP A 679 -4.38 34.82 -14.10
CA ASP A 679 -4.99 33.93 -15.09
C ASP A 679 -5.91 32.87 -14.45
N ILE A 680 -5.90 32.68 -13.13
CA ILE A 680 -6.85 31.84 -12.39
C ILE A 680 -8.11 32.66 -12.07
N ASP A 681 -9.24 32.31 -12.69
CA ASP A 681 -10.53 33.00 -12.53
C ASP A 681 -11.65 31.97 -12.30
N PHE A 682 -11.84 31.57 -11.04
CA PHE A 682 -12.91 30.64 -10.62
C PHE A 682 -14.33 31.19 -10.86
N THR A 683 -14.51 32.46 -11.25
CA THR A 683 -15.85 32.95 -11.66
C THR A 683 -16.11 32.77 -13.15
N ARG A 684 -15.07 32.90 -14.00
CA ARG A 684 -15.20 32.82 -15.47
C ARG A 684 -14.95 31.43 -16.02
N ASP A 685 -13.97 30.72 -15.46
CA ASP A 685 -13.37 29.53 -16.07
C ASP A 685 -13.72 28.22 -15.34
N ALA A 686 -14.59 28.28 -14.32
CA ALA A 686 -14.94 27.14 -13.45
C ALA A 686 -15.26 25.85 -14.22
N ASP A 687 -16.12 25.93 -15.23
CA ASP A 687 -16.52 24.77 -16.07
C ASP A 687 -15.30 24.10 -16.73
N ASP A 688 -14.31 24.90 -17.14
CA ASP A 688 -13.09 24.48 -17.84
C ASP A 688 -11.87 24.25 -16.89
N ILE A 689 -12.08 24.33 -15.56
CA ILE A 689 -11.08 24.03 -14.51
C ILE A 689 -11.40 22.68 -13.87
N ARG A 690 -10.35 21.90 -13.55
CA ARG A 690 -10.43 20.70 -12.70
C ARG A 690 -9.30 20.65 -11.68
N LEU A 691 -9.54 19.81 -10.68
CA LEU A 691 -8.75 19.63 -9.47
C LEU A 691 -8.14 18.24 -9.52
N VAL A 692 -6.81 18.17 -9.43
CA VAL A 692 -6.03 16.95 -9.63
C VAL A 692 -4.77 17.05 -8.76
N ASP A 693 -4.42 16.06 -7.95
CA ASP A 693 -3.01 15.89 -7.57
C ASP A 693 -2.26 15.43 -8.83
N LEU A 694 -1.53 16.33 -9.49
CA LEU A 694 -0.80 16.01 -10.71
C LEU A 694 0.49 15.28 -10.37
N ASN A 695 1.10 15.66 -9.25
CA ASN A 695 2.51 15.40 -9.00
C ASN A 695 2.73 14.28 -7.95
N ASN A 696 1.65 13.72 -7.39
CA ASN A 696 1.59 12.72 -6.33
C ASN A 696 2.18 13.19 -4.99
N ASP A 697 2.03 14.47 -4.66
CA ASP A 697 2.44 15.03 -3.36
C ASP A 697 1.29 15.19 -2.36
N HIS A 698 0.09 14.72 -2.71
CA HIS A 698 -1.11 14.74 -1.88
C HIS A 698 -1.65 16.14 -1.54
N LEU A 699 -1.32 17.15 -2.36
CA LEU A 699 -2.02 18.43 -2.43
C LEU A 699 -2.85 18.49 -3.72
N VAL A 700 -3.95 19.26 -3.71
CA VAL A 700 -4.71 19.48 -4.95
C VAL A 700 -4.00 20.49 -5.85
N ASP A 701 -3.69 20.13 -7.10
CA ASP A 701 -3.23 21.05 -8.15
C ASP A 701 -4.43 21.48 -9.05
N LEU A 702 -4.22 22.51 -9.87
CA LEU A 702 -5.22 23.03 -10.82
C LEU A 702 -4.85 22.72 -12.27
N VAL A 703 -5.83 22.26 -13.05
CA VAL A 703 -5.75 22.06 -14.50
C VAL A 703 -6.86 22.85 -15.20
N ARG A 704 -6.53 23.61 -16.26
CA ARG A 704 -7.52 24.34 -17.08
C ARG A 704 -7.37 24.01 -18.56
N THR A 705 -8.49 23.78 -19.25
CA THR A 705 -8.54 23.61 -20.70
C THR A 705 -8.91 24.91 -21.40
N THR A 706 -8.07 25.40 -22.33
CA THR A 706 -8.33 26.66 -23.08
C THR A 706 -8.73 26.43 -24.54
N GLY A 707 -8.89 25.17 -24.96
CA GLY A 707 -9.04 24.76 -26.36
C GLY A 707 -7.81 24.99 -27.26
N THR A 708 -6.76 25.65 -26.76
CA THR A 708 -5.49 25.93 -27.48
C THR A 708 -4.23 25.51 -26.70
N SER A 709 -4.37 25.29 -25.39
CA SER A 709 -3.45 24.59 -24.50
C SER A 709 -4.24 23.93 -23.36
N MET A 710 -3.58 23.04 -22.61
CA MET A 710 -3.94 22.80 -21.22
C MET A 710 -2.94 23.54 -20.32
N GLN A 711 -3.44 24.24 -19.31
CA GLN A 711 -2.69 25.03 -18.35
C GLN A 711 -2.71 24.33 -16.99
N HIS A 712 -1.59 24.29 -16.28
CA HIS A 712 -1.48 23.65 -14.97
C HIS A 712 -0.79 24.59 -13.98
N TRP A 713 -1.29 24.64 -12.74
CA TRP A 713 -0.69 25.34 -11.61
C TRP A 713 -0.59 24.36 -10.45
N LEU A 714 0.61 24.18 -9.92
CA LEU A 714 0.84 23.29 -8.80
C LEU A 714 0.58 24.00 -7.48
N ASN A 715 0.13 23.26 -6.46
CA ASN A 715 0.04 23.75 -5.10
C ASN A 715 1.44 23.94 -4.53
N LEU A 716 1.77 25.19 -4.20
CA LEU A 716 3.10 25.58 -3.74
C LEU A 716 3.24 25.43 -2.22
N SER A 717 2.24 24.93 -1.49
CA SER A 717 2.30 24.84 -0.02
C SER A 717 3.51 24.02 0.47
N ARG A 718 3.95 22.99 -0.27
CA ARG A 718 5.18 22.23 0.05
C ARG A 718 6.49 23.01 -0.13
N CYS A 719 6.48 24.20 -0.74
CA CYS A 719 7.67 25.04 -0.90
C CYS A 719 8.08 25.81 0.37
N GLY A 720 7.16 26.06 1.31
CA GLY A 720 7.42 26.84 2.53
C GLY A 720 6.21 27.67 2.99
N PRO A 721 6.23 28.22 4.22
CA PRO A 721 5.11 28.99 4.78
C PRO A 721 4.80 30.27 3.97
N GLU A 722 5.78 30.84 3.26
CA GLU A 722 5.58 31.97 2.37
C GLU A 722 4.91 31.60 1.03
N PHE A 723 4.75 30.31 0.75
CA PHE A 723 4.06 29.75 -0.43
C PHE A 723 2.72 29.07 -0.07
N ASP A 724 2.36 29.02 1.20
CA ASP A 724 1.17 28.35 1.73
C ASP A 724 -0.13 28.79 1.04
N GLY A 725 -0.95 27.80 0.67
CA GLY A 725 -2.24 27.97 0.01
C GLY A 725 -2.17 28.58 -1.39
N ARG A 726 -0.98 28.70 -2.01
CA ARG A 726 -0.79 29.33 -3.33
C ARG A 726 -0.65 28.32 -4.45
N PHE A 727 -1.09 28.72 -5.63
CA PHE A 727 -0.98 27.96 -6.87
C PHE A 727 -0.03 28.66 -7.85
N GLY A 728 0.82 27.89 -8.56
CA GLY A 728 1.73 28.46 -9.55
C GLY A 728 2.73 27.47 -10.13
N THR A 729 3.78 27.99 -10.76
CA THR A 729 4.93 27.19 -11.20
C THR A 729 6.07 27.29 -10.17
N PRO A 730 6.53 26.19 -9.56
CA PRO A 730 7.63 26.25 -8.58
C PRO A 730 8.95 26.55 -9.26
N VAL A 731 9.62 27.60 -8.78
CA VAL A 731 10.98 27.97 -9.17
C VAL A 731 11.94 27.32 -8.19
N LEU A 732 12.71 26.32 -8.65
CA LEU A 732 13.67 25.58 -7.83
C LEU A 732 15.10 26.08 -8.04
N ASP A 733 15.91 26.06 -6.98
CA ASP A 733 17.34 26.33 -7.03
C ASP A 733 18.16 25.12 -7.55
N SER A 734 19.49 25.20 -7.47
CA SER A 734 20.38 24.11 -7.89
C SER A 734 20.39 22.88 -6.96
N ARG A 735 19.59 22.89 -5.89
CA ARG A 735 19.39 21.80 -4.91
C ARG A 735 17.95 21.29 -4.88
N GLY A 736 17.10 21.75 -5.81
CA GLY A 736 15.68 21.40 -5.83
C GLY A 736 14.83 22.12 -4.78
N GLN A 737 15.37 23.10 -4.04
CA GLN A 737 14.60 23.87 -3.06
C GLN A 737 13.86 25.03 -3.73
N CYS A 738 12.60 25.29 -3.36
CA CYS A 738 11.86 26.43 -3.89
C CYS A 738 12.46 27.77 -3.45
N ILE A 739 12.39 28.80 -4.30
CA ILE A 739 12.97 30.13 -4.03
C ILE A 739 12.07 31.31 -4.38
N ASP A 740 12.18 32.40 -3.60
CA ASP A 740 11.40 33.63 -3.78
C ASP A 740 11.93 34.53 -4.92
N ALA A 741 11.78 34.06 -6.16
CA ALA A 741 12.08 34.77 -7.42
C ALA A 741 11.24 36.04 -7.73
N VAL A 742 10.61 36.68 -6.72
CA VAL A 742 9.98 38.01 -6.89
C VAL A 742 11.04 39.09 -7.18
N THR A 743 12.27 38.86 -6.70
CA THR A 743 13.38 39.82 -6.75
C THR A 743 13.90 40.11 -8.17
N ASP A 744 13.67 39.19 -9.10
CA ASP A 744 14.28 39.17 -10.45
C ASP A 744 13.24 39.09 -11.60
N GLY A 745 11.95 39.02 -11.29
CA GLY A 745 10.86 39.14 -12.27
C GLY A 745 10.58 37.87 -13.09
N ALA A 746 10.95 36.70 -12.57
CA ALA A 746 10.74 35.41 -13.21
C ALA A 746 9.36 34.83 -12.82
N GLY A 747 8.41 34.89 -13.76
CA GLY A 747 6.99 34.60 -13.55
C GLY A 747 6.67 33.31 -12.81
N ARG A 748 6.19 33.45 -11.56
CA ARG A 748 5.39 32.43 -10.85
C ARG A 748 3.99 32.31 -11.45
N ASP A 749 3.43 33.46 -11.83
CA ASP A 749 2.09 33.68 -12.38
C ASP A 749 2.05 33.28 -13.87
N VAL A 750 2.56 32.08 -14.17
CA VAL A 750 2.65 31.51 -15.50
C VAL A 750 2.36 30.01 -15.39
N PRO A 751 1.23 29.52 -15.93
CA PRO A 751 0.91 28.10 -15.89
C PRO A 751 1.85 27.26 -16.76
N ILE A 752 2.13 26.05 -16.28
CA ILE A 752 2.76 24.99 -17.07
C ILE A 752 1.80 24.62 -18.21
N SER A 753 2.16 25.04 -19.42
CA SER A 753 1.33 24.86 -20.60
C SER A 753 1.75 23.62 -21.40
N THR A 754 0.81 22.74 -21.72
CA THR A 754 1.03 21.52 -22.52
C THR A 754 0.22 21.55 -23.81
N CYS A 755 0.31 20.48 -24.60
CA CYS A 755 -0.51 20.29 -25.78
C CYS A 755 -2.00 20.21 -25.43
N VAL A 756 -2.86 20.43 -26.44
CA VAL A 756 -4.28 20.07 -26.37
C VAL A 756 -4.42 18.58 -26.65
N LEU A 757 -4.82 17.81 -25.63
CA LEU A 757 -5.27 16.43 -25.83
C LEU A 757 -6.53 16.42 -26.70
N HIS A 758 -6.62 15.50 -27.65
CA HIS A 758 -7.80 15.42 -28.52
C HIS A 758 -8.00 14.02 -29.08
N ARG A 759 -9.27 13.60 -29.17
CA ARG A 759 -9.69 12.38 -29.89
C ARG A 759 -10.69 12.78 -30.98
N GLY A 760 -10.16 13.46 -31.99
CA GLY A 760 -10.93 14.26 -32.93
C GLY A 760 -11.00 15.72 -32.47
N MET A 761 -12.09 16.10 -31.78
CA MET A 761 -12.22 17.42 -31.16
C MET A 761 -11.31 17.55 -29.92
N PRO A 762 -10.81 18.77 -29.60
CA PRO A 762 -10.16 19.10 -28.34
C PRO A 762 -10.92 18.57 -27.12
N ILE A 763 -10.18 18.12 -26.11
CA ILE A 763 -10.69 17.94 -24.76
C ILE A 763 -10.89 19.32 -24.12
N GLN A 764 -12.04 19.50 -23.47
CA GLN A 764 -12.37 20.65 -22.64
C GLN A 764 -13.16 20.13 -21.44
N PHE A 765 -12.82 20.54 -20.23
CA PHE A 765 -13.53 20.12 -19.03
C PHE A 765 -14.94 20.71 -18.95
N GLY A 766 -15.22 21.83 -19.65
CA GLY A 766 -16.58 22.33 -19.81
C GLY A 766 -17.50 21.43 -20.65
N ASN A 767 -16.96 20.38 -21.30
CA ASN A 767 -17.76 19.35 -21.96
C ASN A 767 -18.07 18.21 -20.98
N GLY A 768 -19.35 17.90 -20.78
CA GLY A 768 -19.80 16.71 -20.02
C GLY A 768 -19.33 15.35 -20.56
N ASP A 769 -18.65 15.31 -21.72
CA ASP A 769 -17.97 14.12 -22.22
C ASP A 769 -16.58 13.88 -21.60
N THR A 770 -16.09 14.75 -20.72
CA THR A 770 -14.78 14.64 -20.04
C THR A 770 -14.89 14.46 -18.52
N ARG A 771 -14.09 13.56 -17.96
CA ARG A 771 -14.00 13.22 -16.51
C ARG A 771 -12.56 13.03 -16.05
N LEU A 772 -12.40 12.86 -14.74
CA LEU A 772 -11.19 12.36 -14.08
C LEU A 772 -11.50 11.03 -13.40
N ALA A 773 -10.54 10.09 -13.41
CA ALA A 773 -10.58 8.83 -12.67
C ALA A 773 -9.21 8.14 -12.72
N ASP A 774 -8.82 7.33 -11.73
CA ASP A 774 -7.67 6.41 -11.85
C ASP A 774 -8.12 5.18 -12.67
N MET A 775 -7.70 5.07 -13.93
CA MET A 775 -8.16 4.01 -14.83
C MET A 775 -7.20 2.81 -14.91
N ASN A 776 -5.99 2.90 -14.32
CA ASN A 776 -4.93 1.88 -14.39
C ASN A 776 -4.44 1.37 -13.03
N GLY A 777 -4.89 1.97 -11.92
CA GLY A 777 -4.63 1.58 -10.54
C GLY A 777 -3.22 1.93 -10.07
N ASP A 778 -2.75 3.13 -10.40
CA ASP A 778 -1.41 3.60 -10.00
C ASP A 778 -1.38 4.77 -8.99
N GLY A 779 -2.56 5.27 -8.60
CA GLY A 779 -2.75 6.37 -7.64
C GLY A 779 -2.92 7.74 -8.28
N LEU A 780 -2.72 7.88 -9.59
CA LEU A 780 -2.86 9.13 -10.32
C LEU A 780 -4.26 9.28 -10.92
N GLN A 781 -4.72 10.53 -11.08
CA GLN A 781 -5.94 10.81 -11.83
C GLN A 781 -5.65 10.88 -13.33
N ASP A 782 -6.40 10.13 -14.13
CA ASP A 782 -6.36 10.16 -15.59
C ASP A 782 -7.44 11.08 -16.17
N ILE A 783 -7.17 11.72 -17.30
CA ILE A 783 -8.21 12.43 -18.06
C ILE A 783 -8.97 11.40 -18.91
N VAL A 784 -10.26 11.21 -18.63
CA VAL A 784 -11.11 10.22 -19.30
C VAL A 784 -12.11 10.88 -20.26
N HIS A 785 -12.17 10.38 -21.49
CA HIS A 785 -13.12 10.81 -22.52
C HIS A 785 -14.24 9.78 -22.69
N LEU A 786 -15.43 10.14 -22.22
CA LEU A 786 -16.62 9.31 -22.25
C LEU A 786 -17.42 9.55 -23.52
N ARG A 787 -17.32 8.63 -24.50
CA ARG A 787 -18.21 8.61 -25.67
C ARG A 787 -18.88 7.26 -25.83
N SER A 788 -20.17 7.29 -26.16
CA SER A 788 -20.97 6.08 -26.34
C SER A 788 -20.37 5.18 -27.44
N GLY A 789 -19.91 3.99 -27.04
CA GLY A 789 -19.21 3.04 -27.88
C GLY A 789 -17.72 3.32 -28.12
N SER A 790 -17.11 4.29 -27.43
CA SER A 790 -15.76 4.80 -27.72
C SER A 790 -15.11 5.55 -26.54
N ILE A 791 -14.98 4.92 -25.36
CA ILE A 791 -14.23 5.45 -24.22
C ILE A 791 -12.71 5.35 -24.48
N ALA A 792 -11.96 6.34 -24.02
CA ALA A 792 -10.51 6.31 -23.89
C ALA A 792 -10.06 7.23 -22.74
N TYR A 793 -8.81 7.12 -22.30
CA TYR A 793 -8.23 8.01 -21.30
C TYR A 793 -6.77 8.33 -21.61
N TRP A 794 -6.24 9.40 -21.01
CA TRP A 794 -4.82 9.73 -21.06
C TRP A 794 -4.22 9.55 -19.66
N PRO A 795 -3.35 8.54 -19.46
CA PRO A 795 -2.69 8.31 -18.19
C PRO A 795 -2.08 9.57 -17.57
N GLY A 796 -2.31 9.78 -16.28
CA GLY A 796 -1.57 10.73 -15.46
C GLY A 796 -0.08 10.38 -15.49
N ARG A 797 0.78 11.38 -15.76
CA ARG A 797 2.25 11.20 -15.74
C ARG A 797 3.00 12.33 -15.04
N GLY A 798 2.22 13.25 -14.46
CA GLY A 798 2.62 14.25 -13.51
C GLY A 798 3.69 15.23 -13.92
N TYR A 799 4.20 15.93 -12.90
CA TYR A 799 5.10 17.06 -13.03
C TYR A 799 6.58 16.66 -13.02
N VAL A 800 7.37 17.44 -13.76
CA VAL A 800 8.83 17.35 -13.78
C VAL A 800 9.42 18.75 -13.85
N ALA A 801 10.04 19.17 -12.75
CA ALA A 801 10.81 20.40 -12.71
C ALA A 801 11.95 20.40 -13.75
N GLY A 802 12.33 21.57 -14.26
CA GLY A 802 13.39 21.74 -15.25
C GLY A 802 13.38 23.08 -15.98
N ALA A 803 14.29 23.25 -16.94
CA ALA A 803 14.43 24.48 -17.72
C ALA A 803 13.20 24.86 -18.58
N GLU A 804 12.22 23.95 -18.73
CA GLU A 804 10.94 24.18 -19.41
C GLU A 804 9.73 23.71 -18.56
N ASN A 805 9.89 23.45 -17.23
CA ASN A 805 8.90 22.96 -16.24
C ASN A 805 7.63 22.31 -16.81
N GLN A 806 7.54 20.98 -16.85
CA GLN A 806 6.59 20.25 -17.71
C GLN A 806 5.70 19.27 -16.94
N VAL A 807 4.41 19.23 -17.31
CA VAL A 807 3.42 18.21 -16.89
C VAL A 807 3.14 17.28 -18.08
N PHE A 808 2.87 16.00 -17.82
CA PHE A 808 2.66 14.99 -18.86
C PHE A 808 1.37 14.21 -18.69
N TRP A 809 0.82 13.86 -19.86
CA TRP A 809 -0.40 13.08 -20.02
C TRP A 809 -0.20 12.07 -21.16
N GLY A 810 -0.74 10.87 -21.01
CA GLY A 810 -0.83 9.88 -22.09
C GLY A 810 0.27 8.82 -22.14
N THR A 811 0.02 7.79 -22.94
CA THR A 811 0.77 6.52 -23.02
C THR A 811 2.16 6.63 -23.66
N SER A 812 2.51 7.76 -24.30
CA SER A 812 3.75 7.88 -25.06
C SER A 812 4.99 7.79 -24.18
N ALA A 813 5.93 6.89 -24.49
CA ALA A 813 7.06 6.59 -23.61
C ALA A 813 8.00 7.81 -23.34
N GLY A 814 8.19 8.70 -24.32
CA GLY A 814 8.95 9.95 -24.15
C GLY A 814 8.13 11.10 -23.57
N ARG A 815 8.78 12.11 -22.98
CA ARG A 815 8.10 13.27 -22.39
C ARG A 815 7.83 14.39 -23.41
N SER A 816 8.69 14.56 -24.40
CA SER A 816 8.60 15.63 -25.42
C SER A 816 7.39 15.61 -26.39
N ALA A 817 6.42 14.70 -26.21
CA ALA A 817 5.29 14.48 -27.13
C ALA A 817 4.15 15.51 -27.02
N CYS A 818 3.94 16.13 -25.85
CA CYS A 818 2.79 17.02 -25.57
C CYS A 818 3.22 18.46 -25.23
N ARG A 819 3.73 19.22 -26.22
CA ARG A 819 4.22 20.59 -26.02
C ARG A 819 3.11 21.65 -26.12
N ALA A 820 3.30 22.77 -25.41
CA ALA A 820 2.44 23.95 -25.52
C ALA A 820 2.18 24.36 -26.98
N GLY A 821 0.91 24.63 -27.33
CA GLY A 821 0.52 25.05 -28.68
C GLY A 821 0.59 23.97 -29.76
N THR A 822 0.80 22.70 -29.40
CA THR A 822 0.61 21.54 -30.30
C THR A 822 -0.64 20.73 -29.91
N TYR A 823 -0.98 19.75 -30.73
CA TYR A 823 -2.02 18.77 -30.44
C TYR A 823 -1.40 17.44 -30.01
N GLY A 824 -1.99 16.77 -29.01
CA GLY A 824 -1.56 15.47 -28.52
C GLY A 824 -2.26 14.33 -29.27
N THR A 825 -1.68 13.89 -30.38
CA THR A 825 -2.19 12.79 -31.22
C THR A 825 -1.69 11.43 -30.73
N ASP A 826 -2.57 10.42 -30.75
CA ASP A 826 -2.24 9.01 -30.45
C ASP A 826 -1.58 8.83 -29.06
N LEU A 827 -2.02 9.63 -28.08
CA LEU A 827 -1.55 9.61 -26.69
C LEU A 827 -2.50 8.84 -25.75
N GLU A 828 -3.69 8.46 -26.21
CA GLU A 828 -4.69 7.80 -25.36
C GLU A 828 -4.44 6.31 -25.16
N GLN A 829 -4.94 5.77 -24.05
CA GLN A 829 -5.29 4.37 -23.90
C GLN A 829 -6.77 4.20 -24.29
N THR A 830 -7.05 3.40 -25.31
CA THR A 830 -8.43 3.12 -25.75
C THR A 830 -9.03 1.95 -24.98
N MET A 831 -10.21 2.14 -24.39
CA MET A 831 -10.92 1.06 -23.71
C MET A 831 -11.72 0.22 -24.71
N THR A 832 -11.29 -1.03 -24.92
CA THR A 832 -12.05 -1.98 -25.75
C THR A 832 -13.35 -2.42 -25.05
N ASN A 833 -14.30 -2.98 -25.80
CA ASN A 833 -15.68 -3.26 -25.35
C ASN A 833 -16.49 -2.05 -24.83
N SER A 834 -16.06 -0.81 -25.11
CA SER A 834 -16.71 0.44 -24.70
C SER A 834 -18.26 0.44 -24.83
N PRO A 835 -19.02 0.71 -23.75
CA PRO A 835 -20.49 0.61 -23.75
C PRO A 835 -21.19 1.60 -24.69
N ARG A 836 -22.21 1.12 -25.42
CA ARG A 836 -22.95 1.86 -26.47
C ARG A 836 -24.27 2.50 -26.03
N ILE A 837 -24.51 2.59 -24.73
CA ILE A 837 -25.81 2.96 -24.13
C ILE A 837 -25.66 3.92 -22.95
N LEU A 838 -24.73 4.88 -23.09
CA LEU A 838 -24.38 5.85 -22.06
C LEU A 838 -25.14 7.18 -22.25
N THR A 839 -25.76 7.68 -21.19
CA THR A 839 -26.45 8.98 -21.14
C THR A 839 -25.51 10.08 -20.66
N ILE A 840 -24.42 10.30 -21.40
CA ILE A 840 -23.33 11.23 -21.08
C ILE A 840 -23.81 12.70 -20.97
N GLU A 841 -24.95 13.02 -21.59
CA GLU A 841 -25.59 14.35 -21.56
C GLU A 841 -26.19 14.73 -20.18
N ASP A 842 -26.18 13.80 -19.21
CA ASP A 842 -26.64 14.01 -17.82
C ASP A 842 -25.50 13.61 -16.87
N ASP A 843 -24.66 14.61 -16.52
CA ASP A 843 -23.39 14.42 -15.83
C ASP A 843 -23.50 13.68 -14.50
N ALA A 844 -24.64 13.79 -13.82
CA ALA A 844 -24.94 13.13 -12.55
C ALA A 844 -25.14 11.60 -12.66
N ARG A 845 -25.32 11.07 -13.87
CA ARG A 845 -25.72 9.68 -14.10
C ARG A 845 -24.60 8.74 -14.48
N VAL A 846 -23.52 9.24 -15.09
CA VAL A 846 -22.43 8.44 -15.62
C VAL A 846 -21.17 8.74 -14.81
N LEU A 847 -20.82 7.79 -13.97
CA LEU A 847 -19.90 7.92 -12.85
C LEU A 847 -18.70 6.99 -13.09
N LEU A 848 -17.52 7.41 -12.67
CA LEU A 848 -16.30 6.61 -12.66
C LEU A 848 -15.81 6.50 -11.21
N ALA A 849 -15.68 5.28 -10.69
CA ALA A 849 -15.17 5.00 -9.35
C ALA A 849 -14.88 3.51 -9.21
N ASP A 850 -13.93 3.13 -8.37
CA ASP A 850 -13.76 1.72 -7.99
C ASP A 850 -14.93 1.31 -7.08
N VAL A 851 -15.84 0.49 -7.62
CA VAL A 851 -16.98 -0.07 -6.89
C VAL A 851 -16.79 -1.54 -6.53
N ASN A 852 -15.72 -2.17 -7.02
CA ASN A 852 -15.43 -3.57 -6.74
C ASN A 852 -14.25 -3.77 -5.77
N ALA A 853 -13.54 -2.69 -5.42
CA ALA A 853 -12.37 -2.55 -4.53
C ALA A 853 -11.06 -3.20 -5.05
N ASP A 854 -10.81 -3.18 -6.36
CA ASP A 854 -9.58 -3.76 -6.97
C ASP A 854 -8.48 -2.75 -7.32
N GLY A 855 -8.75 -1.46 -7.12
CA GLY A 855 -7.86 -0.34 -7.43
C GLY A 855 -8.13 0.31 -8.79
N LEU A 856 -9.09 -0.18 -9.59
CA LEU A 856 -9.41 0.38 -10.90
C LEU A 856 -10.76 1.11 -10.88
N SER A 857 -10.83 2.30 -11.49
CA SER A 857 -12.12 2.98 -11.66
C SER A 857 -13.01 2.22 -12.65
N ASP A 858 -14.11 1.68 -12.13
CA ASP A 858 -15.20 1.07 -12.89
C ASP A 858 -16.15 2.14 -13.47
N LEU A 859 -17.01 1.76 -14.41
CA LEU A 859 -18.03 2.64 -15.00
C LEU A 859 -19.41 2.27 -14.49
N VAL A 860 -20.08 3.24 -13.85
CA VAL A 860 -21.43 3.09 -13.29
C VAL A 860 -22.39 4.03 -14.01
N GLN A 861 -23.59 3.53 -14.36
CA GLN A 861 -24.68 4.36 -14.89
C GLN A 861 -25.98 4.19 -14.11
N VAL A 862 -26.44 5.27 -13.47
CA VAL A 862 -27.73 5.29 -12.77
C VAL A 862 -28.87 5.64 -13.73
N ARG A 863 -29.69 4.65 -14.07
CA ARG A 863 -30.92 4.82 -14.86
C ARG A 863 -32.13 5.12 -13.96
N PHE A 864 -33.30 5.30 -14.58
CA PHE A 864 -34.53 5.65 -13.87
C PHE A 864 -34.96 4.69 -12.74
N ALA A 865 -34.63 3.40 -12.82
CA ALA A 865 -35.03 2.38 -11.83
C ALA A 865 -34.04 1.19 -11.76
N ALA A 866 -32.79 1.42 -12.17
CA ALA A 866 -31.73 0.41 -12.19
C ALA A 866 -30.35 1.08 -12.26
N VAL A 867 -29.32 0.45 -11.70
CA VAL A 867 -27.91 0.80 -11.94
C VAL A 867 -27.32 -0.18 -12.94
N ASP A 868 -26.57 0.31 -13.93
CA ASP A 868 -25.71 -0.49 -14.78
C ASP A 868 -24.26 -0.37 -14.31
N VAL A 869 -23.51 -1.47 -14.33
CA VAL A 869 -22.07 -1.46 -14.01
C VAL A 869 -21.29 -2.17 -15.10
N TRP A 870 -20.13 -1.61 -15.46
CA TRP A 870 -19.10 -2.24 -16.29
C TRP A 870 -17.79 -2.17 -15.54
N LEU A 871 -17.19 -3.33 -15.25
CA LEU A 871 -15.95 -3.42 -14.50
C LEU A 871 -14.74 -3.18 -15.41
N ASN A 872 -13.72 -2.53 -14.88
CA ASN A 872 -12.50 -2.17 -15.60
C ASN A 872 -11.55 -3.38 -15.71
N LEU A 873 -11.18 -3.73 -16.93
CA LEU A 873 -10.28 -4.84 -17.21
C LEU A 873 -8.86 -4.31 -17.47
N GLY A 874 -8.17 -3.98 -16.37
CA GLY A 874 -6.76 -3.62 -16.34
C GLY A 874 -6.39 -2.36 -17.15
N GLY A 875 -7.31 -1.39 -17.25
CA GLY A 875 -7.13 -0.18 -18.06
C GLY A 875 -7.16 -0.42 -19.58
N THR A 876 -7.66 -1.58 -20.05
CA THR A 876 -7.63 -1.92 -21.50
C THR A 876 -8.98 -2.32 -22.09
N ALA A 877 -9.93 -2.78 -21.26
CA ALA A 877 -11.25 -3.19 -21.71
C ALA A 877 -12.32 -2.99 -20.62
N TRP A 878 -13.59 -3.13 -21.02
CA TRP A 878 -14.74 -3.18 -20.11
C TRP A 878 -15.32 -4.59 -20.03
N SER A 879 -15.81 -5.00 -18.86
CA SER A 879 -16.58 -6.23 -18.69
C SER A 879 -17.87 -6.24 -19.50
N ASP A 880 -18.55 -7.39 -19.54
CA ASP A 880 -19.97 -7.40 -19.87
C ASP A 880 -20.79 -6.66 -18.81
N ARG A 881 -21.94 -6.12 -19.25
CA ARG A 881 -22.81 -5.25 -18.45
C ARG A 881 -23.51 -6.00 -17.32
N VAL A 882 -23.24 -5.62 -16.08
CA VAL A 882 -24.04 -5.99 -14.91
C VAL A 882 -25.24 -5.03 -14.80
N ILE A 883 -26.41 -5.52 -14.39
CA ILE A 883 -27.64 -4.71 -14.23
C ILE A 883 -28.29 -4.97 -12.87
N LEU A 884 -28.26 -3.96 -12.01
CA LEU A 884 -28.83 -3.93 -10.68
C LEU A 884 -30.23 -3.25 -10.76
N ASP A 885 -31.25 -4.03 -11.11
CA ASP A 885 -32.65 -3.56 -11.17
C ASP A 885 -33.30 -3.49 -9.77
N GLY A 886 -34.22 -2.54 -9.56
CA GLY A 886 -35.01 -2.42 -8.33
C GLY A 886 -34.59 -1.30 -7.37
N VAL A 887 -33.59 -0.50 -7.77
CA VAL A 887 -33.08 0.66 -7.04
C VAL A 887 -34.09 1.84 -7.01
N PRO A 888 -33.87 2.88 -6.18
CA PRO A 888 -34.78 4.02 -6.07
C PRO A 888 -35.04 4.74 -7.40
N TYR A 889 -36.25 5.29 -7.56
CA TYR A 889 -36.64 5.97 -8.79
C TYR A 889 -35.91 7.31 -8.96
N HIS A 890 -35.16 7.45 -10.05
CA HIS A 890 -34.34 8.63 -10.35
C HIS A 890 -34.74 9.31 -11.68
N PRO A 891 -35.65 10.30 -11.66
CA PRO A 891 -36.05 11.06 -12.85
C PRO A 891 -34.99 12.10 -13.28
N GLY A 892 -34.73 12.20 -14.60
CA GLY A 892 -33.65 13.00 -15.20
C GLY A 892 -33.93 14.49 -15.28
N ILE A 893 -34.34 15.08 -14.15
CA ILE A 893 -34.59 16.52 -13.96
C ILE A 893 -34.03 16.97 -12.58
N VAL A 894 -33.56 16.04 -11.74
CA VAL A 894 -33.09 16.32 -10.36
C VAL A 894 -31.82 15.53 -10.03
N ASN A 895 -30.71 16.19 -9.72
CA ASN A 895 -29.46 15.53 -9.33
C ASN A 895 -29.46 15.11 -7.86
N ARG A 896 -30.03 13.93 -7.59
CA ARG A 896 -30.11 13.35 -6.23
C ARG A 896 -29.05 12.31 -5.92
N ILE A 897 -28.06 12.16 -6.79
CA ILE A 897 -27.05 11.11 -6.68
C ILE A 897 -25.76 11.70 -6.13
N ARG A 898 -25.11 10.98 -5.22
CA ARG A 898 -23.68 11.15 -4.91
C ARG A 898 -23.01 9.78 -4.83
N VAL A 899 -21.68 9.81 -4.87
CA VAL A 899 -20.79 8.64 -4.83
C VAL A 899 -19.84 8.88 -3.67
N ALA A 900 -19.91 8.04 -2.65
CA ALA A 900 -19.10 8.10 -1.44
C ALA A 900 -19.28 6.81 -0.63
N ASP A 901 -18.32 6.45 0.20
CA ASP A 901 -18.50 5.41 1.23
C ASP A 901 -19.36 5.98 2.37
N VAL A 902 -20.66 5.67 2.41
CA VAL A 902 -21.59 6.23 3.41
C VAL A 902 -21.80 5.32 4.60
N ASN A 903 -21.46 4.04 4.50
CA ASN A 903 -21.53 3.07 5.60
C ASN A 903 -20.17 2.85 6.31
N GLY A 904 -19.06 3.32 5.72
CA GLY A 904 -17.71 3.11 6.20
C GLY A 904 -17.16 1.71 5.88
N SER A 905 -17.55 1.14 4.73
CA SER A 905 -17.17 -0.20 4.25
C SER A 905 -15.75 -0.29 3.68
N THR A 906 -15.07 0.85 3.47
CA THR A 906 -13.91 1.04 2.57
C THR A 906 -14.23 0.79 1.09
N THR A 907 -15.51 0.85 0.71
CA THR A 907 -15.96 0.61 -0.67
C THR A 907 -16.96 1.67 -1.09
N THR A 908 -17.06 1.93 -2.39
CA THR A 908 -17.77 3.10 -2.90
C THR A 908 -19.27 2.85 -3.06
N ASP A 909 -20.12 3.55 -2.31
CA ASP A 909 -21.58 3.45 -2.46
C ASP A 909 -22.15 4.41 -3.52
N VAL A 910 -23.33 4.08 -4.07
CA VAL A 910 -24.21 5.06 -4.72
C VAL A 910 -25.31 5.49 -3.76
N LEU A 911 -25.39 6.78 -3.45
CA LEU A 911 -26.40 7.39 -2.58
C LEU A 911 -27.50 8.08 -3.38
N TRP A 912 -28.76 7.90 -2.99
CA TRP A 912 -29.92 8.71 -3.38
C TRP A 912 -30.40 9.59 -2.22
N GLY A 913 -30.05 10.87 -2.24
CA GLY A 913 -30.43 11.84 -1.20
C GLY A 913 -31.76 12.55 -1.47
N THR A 914 -32.88 11.99 -1.00
CA THR A 914 -34.18 12.68 -0.99
C THR A 914 -34.56 13.12 0.42
N ALA A 915 -35.10 14.32 0.58
CA ALA A 915 -35.59 14.82 1.88
C ALA A 915 -36.46 13.79 2.63
N ARG A 916 -36.01 13.40 3.83
CA ARG A 916 -36.58 12.38 4.73
C ARG A 916 -36.56 10.94 4.22
N ASN A 917 -35.81 10.65 3.17
CA ASN A 917 -35.64 9.32 2.57
C ASN A 917 -34.27 9.24 1.85
N TYR A 918 -33.20 9.06 2.62
CA TYR A 918 -31.86 8.76 2.08
C TYR A 918 -31.70 7.25 1.97
N GLN A 919 -31.20 6.78 0.83
CA GLN A 919 -31.03 5.37 0.51
C GLN A 919 -29.72 5.16 -0.22
N PHE A 920 -29.01 4.07 0.01
CA PHE A 920 -27.72 3.79 -0.62
C PHE A 920 -27.63 2.36 -1.17
N LEU A 921 -26.69 2.14 -2.07
CA LEU A 921 -26.34 0.85 -2.65
C LEU A 921 -24.83 0.64 -2.48
N ASP A 922 -24.50 -0.28 -1.59
CA ASP A 922 -23.16 -0.86 -1.46
C ASP A 922 -23.03 -2.03 -2.43
N PHE A 923 -22.05 -1.98 -3.32
CA PHE A 923 -21.78 -2.98 -4.36
C PHE A 923 -21.07 -4.23 -3.81
N THR A 924 -20.46 -4.15 -2.63
CA THR A 924 -19.76 -5.25 -1.96
C THR A 924 -20.58 -5.89 -0.83
N GLY A 925 -21.51 -5.12 -0.24
CA GLY A 925 -22.39 -5.54 0.85
C GLY A 925 -21.71 -5.50 2.22
N GLY A 926 -21.01 -4.41 2.52
CA GLY A 926 -20.38 -4.13 3.81
C GLY A 926 -19.07 -4.89 4.05
N LEU A 927 -18.47 -5.48 3.01
CA LEU A 927 -17.30 -6.34 3.13
C LEU A 927 -16.37 -6.18 1.93
N GLN A 928 -15.23 -5.52 2.14
CA GLN A 928 -14.17 -5.42 1.14
C GLN A 928 -13.76 -6.83 0.63
N PRO A 929 -13.91 -7.12 -0.67
CA PRO A 929 -13.59 -8.42 -1.25
C PRO A 929 -12.07 -8.61 -1.40
N ARG A 930 -11.65 -9.86 -1.65
CA ARG A 930 -10.26 -10.29 -1.93
C ARG A 930 -9.25 -10.10 -0.79
N LEU A 931 -9.72 -9.88 0.45
CA LEU A 931 -8.91 -10.03 1.66
C LEU A 931 -8.79 -11.52 2.04
N LEU A 932 -7.63 -11.97 2.52
CA LEU A 932 -7.41 -13.36 2.97
C LEU A 932 -8.25 -13.64 4.24
N VAL A 933 -9.23 -14.53 4.16
CA VAL A 933 -10.17 -14.91 5.25
C VAL A 933 -10.06 -16.37 5.70
N SER A 934 -9.43 -17.25 4.92
CA SER A 934 -9.18 -18.62 5.38
C SER A 934 -7.85 -19.20 4.90
N VAL A 935 -7.26 -20.04 5.75
CA VAL A 935 -6.02 -20.77 5.49
C VAL A 935 -6.16 -22.21 6.00
N GLU A 936 -6.16 -23.19 5.11
CA GLU A 936 -6.12 -24.62 5.46
C GLU A 936 -4.72 -25.17 5.18
N ASN A 937 -4.01 -25.75 6.15
CA ASN A 937 -2.66 -26.29 5.89
C ASN A 937 -2.64 -27.74 5.40
N GLY A 938 -3.81 -28.29 5.05
CA GLY A 938 -3.98 -29.66 4.56
C GLY A 938 -3.71 -30.78 5.58
N MET A 939 -3.35 -30.45 6.83
CA MET A 939 -3.05 -31.41 7.91
C MET A 939 -4.11 -31.43 9.02
N GLY A 940 -5.23 -30.72 8.83
CA GLY A 940 -6.33 -30.61 9.80
C GLY A 940 -6.46 -29.22 10.43
N LYS A 941 -5.39 -28.43 10.46
CA LYS A 941 -5.43 -27.05 10.95
C LYS A 941 -6.10 -26.13 9.92
N VAL A 942 -7.08 -25.36 10.38
CA VAL A 942 -7.76 -24.30 9.63
C VAL A 942 -7.71 -23.01 10.44
N SER A 943 -7.18 -21.94 9.84
CA SER A 943 -7.27 -20.58 10.39
C SER A 943 -8.32 -19.79 9.62
N GLU A 944 -9.29 -19.21 10.33
CA GLU A 944 -10.32 -18.33 9.79
C GLU A 944 -10.05 -16.89 10.30
N ILE A 945 -10.09 -15.89 9.41
CA ILE A 945 -9.79 -14.49 9.71
C ILE A 945 -11.02 -13.66 9.35
N THR A 946 -11.45 -12.77 10.25
CA THR A 946 -12.50 -11.79 9.97
C THR A 946 -11.95 -10.37 9.97
N TYR A 947 -12.61 -9.47 9.25
CA TYR A 947 -12.26 -8.05 9.17
C TYR A 947 -13.46 -7.18 9.55
N ARG A 948 -13.17 -5.94 9.96
CA ARG A 948 -14.16 -4.89 10.26
C ARG A 948 -13.52 -3.52 10.05
N SER A 949 -14.32 -2.51 9.71
CA SER A 949 -13.83 -1.15 9.50
C SER A 949 -13.55 -0.39 10.79
N SER A 950 -12.60 0.54 10.73
CA SER A 950 -12.30 1.51 11.79
C SER A 950 -13.54 2.30 12.25
N THR A 951 -14.35 2.79 11.32
CA THR A 951 -15.63 3.47 11.56
C THR A 951 -16.59 2.62 12.41
N ALA A 952 -16.72 1.33 12.12
CA ALA A 952 -17.57 0.44 12.91
C ALA A 952 -17.04 0.19 14.34
N TYR A 953 -15.73 0.32 14.58
CA TYR A 953 -15.16 0.33 15.94
C TYR A 953 -15.32 1.68 16.65
N ALA A 954 -15.24 2.80 15.93
CA ALA A 954 -15.56 4.12 16.46
C ALA A 954 -17.02 4.21 16.90
N ALA A 955 -17.94 3.67 16.10
CA ALA A 955 -19.36 3.53 16.41
C ALA A 955 -19.64 2.70 17.67
N GLU A 956 -19.00 1.53 17.80
CA GLU A 956 -19.12 0.69 19.01
C GLU A 956 -18.54 1.40 20.24
N ALA A 957 -17.37 2.02 20.13
CA ALA A 957 -16.75 2.77 21.22
C ALA A 957 -17.61 3.97 21.65
N ARG A 958 -18.24 4.69 20.69
CA ARG A 958 -19.23 5.75 20.94
C ARG A 958 -20.45 5.21 21.70
N ALA A 959 -20.96 4.03 21.32
CA ALA A 959 -22.08 3.36 22.01
C ALA A 959 -21.72 2.79 23.41
N GLU A 960 -20.46 2.42 23.64
CA GLU A 960 -19.91 2.07 24.97
C GLU A 960 -19.77 3.29 25.91
N GLY A 961 -20.08 4.51 25.45
CA GLY A 961 -19.81 5.75 26.21
C GLY A 961 -18.33 6.13 26.24
N ARG A 962 -17.53 5.58 25.33
CA ARG A 962 -16.06 5.70 25.24
C ARG A 962 -15.63 6.14 23.82
N PRO A 963 -16.18 7.24 23.29
CA PRO A 963 -15.92 7.70 21.92
C PRO A 963 -14.43 7.97 21.67
N TRP A 964 -14.02 7.81 20.41
CA TRP A 964 -12.63 8.09 20.00
C TRP A 964 -12.31 9.58 20.10
N THR A 965 -11.04 9.89 20.37
CA THR A 965 -10.51 11.25 20.54
C THR A 965 -9.59 11.69 19.38
N ALA A 966 -9.39 10.80 18.41
CA ALA A 966 -8.70 11.03 17.16
C ALA A 966 -9.25 10.07 16.09
N PHE A 967 -9.19 10.51 14.84
CA PHE A 967 -9.75 9.81 13.69
C PHE A 967 -8.82 9.86 12.46
N SER A 968 -9.24 9.21 11.38
CA SER A 968 -8.60 9.22 10.07
C SER A 968 -9.68 9.57 9.04
N PRO A 969 -9.44 10.50 8.09
CA PRO A 969 -10.45 10.97 7.12
C PRO A 969 -10.81 9.94 6.03
N PHE A 970 -10.44 8.68 6.25
CA PHE A 970 -10.84 7.53 5.46
C PHE A 970 -10.95 6.30 6.38
N PRO A 971 -11.94 5.42 6.16
CA PRO A 971 -12.05 4.16 6.88
C PRO A 971 -10.90 3.20 6.53
N THR A 972 -10.70 2.18 7.35
CA THR A 972 -9.66 1.15 7.14
C THR A 972 -10.16 -0.20 7.62
N GLN A 973 -10.03 -1.25 6.80
CA GLN A 973 -10.34 -2.62 7.20
C GLN A 973 -9.22 -3.20 8.05
N VAL A 974 -9.57 -3.66 9.25
CA VAL A 974 -8.65 -4.22 10.24
C VAL A 974 -9.10 -5.61 10.68
N VAL A 975 -8.16 -6.45 11.10
CA VAL A 975 -8.46 -7.81 11.58
C VAL A 975 -9.35 -7.76 12.82
N ALA A 976 -10.56 -8.30 12.74
CA ALA A 976 -11.52 -8.31 13.84
C ALA A 976 -11.42 -9.57 14.71
N SER A 977 -11.13 -10.73 14.10
CA SER A 977 -10.81 -11.96 14.82
C SER A 977 -9.95 -12.92 14.00
N SER A 978 -9.29 -13.83 14.71
CA SER A 978 -8.60 -14.99 14.16
C SER A 978 -9.02 -16.24 14.94
N THR A 979 -9.57 -17.24 14.25
CA THR A 979 -10.00 -18.52 14.83
C THR A 979 -9.13 -19.62 14.26
N VAL A 980 -8.41 -20.36 15.11
CA VAL A 980 -7.59 -21.51 14.71
C VAL A 980 -8.25 -22.79 15.21
N ARG A 981 -8.73 -23.60 14.27
CA ARG A 981 -9.20 -24.97 14.52
C ARG A 981 -8.02 -25.92 14.30
N ASP A 982 -7.83 -26.89 15.19
CA ASP A 982 -6.68 -27.82 15.13
C ASP A 982 -6.92 -29.11 14.32
N GLY A 983 -8.18 -29.43 14.01
CA GLY A 983 -8.59 -30.67 13.35
C GLY A 983 -8.75 -31.87 14.29
N LEU A 984 -8.48 -31.71 15.59
CA LEU A 984 -8.63 -32.70 16.65
C LEU A 984 -9.84 -32.40 17.56
N GLY A 985 -10.34 -31.16 17.53
CA GLY A 985 -11.52 -30.69 18.26
C GLY A 985 -11.31 -29.36 18.99
N GLY A 986 -10.07 -28.89 19.09
CA GLY A 986 -9.72 -27.58 19.63
C GLY A 986 -10.07 -26.44 18.67
N SER A 987 -10.51 -25.32 19.25
CA SER A 987 -10.85 -24.09 18.53
C SER A 987 -10.40 -22.89 19.35
N TYR A 988 -9.28 -22.29 18.96
CA TYR A 988 -8.65 -21.16 19.65
C TYR A 988 -9.09 -19.87 18.98
N VAL A 989 -9.75 -18.95 19.71
CA VAL A 989 -10.27 -17.69 19.16
C VAL A 989 -9.53 -16.52 19.78
N THR A 990 -9.01 -15.63 18.93
CA THR A 990 -8.46 -14.34 19.32
C THR A 990 -9.28 -13.22 18.68
N GLU A 991 -9.84 -12.33 19.49
CA GLU A 991 -10.64 -11.19 19.05
C GLU A 991 -9.86 -9.88 19.22
N TYR A 992 -10.11 -8.90 18.35
CA TYR A 992 -9.41 -7.61 18.34
C TYR A 992 -10.37 -6.42 18.42
N LYS A 993 -9.98 -5.38 19.16
CA LYS A 993 -10.64 -4.05 19.23
C LYS A 993 -9.58 -2.97 19.07
N TYR A 994 -9.87 -1.92 18.30
CA TYR A 994 -8.95 -0.80 18.05
C TYR A 994 -9.60 0.52 18.45
N GLN A 995 -8.81 1.49 18.94
CA GLN A 995 -9.31 2.82 19.30
C GLN A 995 -8.33 3.94 18.91
N ASN A 996 -8.90 5.11 18.61
CA ASN A 996 -8.19 6.35 18.23
C ASN A 996 -7.26 6.15 17.02
N ALA A 997 -7.84 6.13 15.82
CA ALA A 997 -7.06 6.20 14.59
C ALA A 997 -6.35 7.57 14.50
N PHE A 998 -5.11 7.60 14.02
CA PHE A 998 -4.35 8.82 13.82
C PHE A 998 -3.86 8.91 12.36
N TYR A 999 -4.34 9.90 11.64
CA TYR A 999 -3.77 10.35 10.37
C TYR A 999 -2.93 11.62 10.57
N ASP A 1000 -1.83 11.75 9.83
CA ASP A 1000 -1.04 12.97 9.72
C ASP A 1000 -1.00 13.36 8.25
N GLY A 1001 -1.77 14.38 7.87
CA GLY A 1001 -1.95 14.74 6.48
C GLY A 1001 -0.76 15.48 5.86
N TRP A 1002 0.00 16.26 6.63
CA TRP A 1002 1.19 16.95 6.09
C TRP A 1002 2.26 15.96 5.59
N GLU A 1003 2.51 14.92 6.39
CA GLU A 1003 3.32 13.77 5.98
C GLU A 1003 2.46 12.67 5.33
N ALA A 1004 1.21 12.98 4.91
CA ALA A 1004 0.18 12.12 4.32
C ALA A 1004 0.37 10.63 4.66
N GLU A 1005 0.14 10.29 5.93
CA GLU A 1005 0.45 8.96 6.47
C GLU A 1005 -0.49 8.58 7.62
N PHE A 1006 -1.07 7.38 7.53
CA PHE A 1006 -1.71 6.75 8.69
C PHE A 1006 -0.65 6.36 9.73
N ARG A 1007 -0.68 7.03 10.88
CA ARG A 1007 0.27 6.81 11.99
C ARG A 1007 -0.07 5.55 12.80
N GLY A 1008 -1.35 5.19 12.90
CA GLY A 1008 -1.83 3.97 13.57
C GLY A 1008 -2.97 4.22 14.56
N PHE A 1009 -3.23 3.24 15.42
CA PHE A 1009 -4.22 3.30 16.51
C PHE A 1009 -3.53 3.56 17.86
N GLY A 1010 -4.09 4.44 18.68
CA GLY A 1010 -3.55 4.73 20.02
C GLY A 1010 -3.70 3.58 21.03
N GLU A 1011 -4.72 2.74 20.88
CA GLU A 1011 -4.92 1.52 21.68
C GLU A 1011 -5.42 0.37 20.80
N ALA A 1012 -4.87 -0.83 21.02
CA ALA A 1012 -5.40 -2.08 20.50
C ALA A 1012 -5.58 -3.10 21.64
N ARG A 1013 -6.66 -3.88 21.58
CA ARG A 1013 -6.97 -4.96 22.52
C ARG A 1013 -6.92 -6.29 21.80
N VAL A 1014 -6.38 -7.29 22.48
CA VAL A 1014 -6.27 -8.68 22.04
C VAL A 1014 -6.91 -9.56 23.09
N LYS A 1015 -8.10 -10.10 22.81
CA LYS A 1015 -8.79 -11.03 23.71
C LYS A 1015 -8.56 -12.46 23.23
N THR A 1016 -7.76 -13.21 23.98
CA THR A 1016 -7.62 -14.65 23.79
C THR A 1016 -8.74 -15.33 24.56
N VAL A 1017 -9.69 -15.93 23.85
CA VAL A 1017 -10.84 -16.63 24.43
C VAL A 1017 -10.37 -17.91 25.11
N GLY A 1018 -10.78 -18.09 26.36
CA GLY A 1018 -10.37 -19.22 27.19
C GLY A 1018 -11.24 -20.48 27.03
N ASP A 1019 -10.85 -21.52 27.76
CA ASP A 1019 -11.58 -22.78 27.92
C ASP A 1019 -11.71 -23.14 29.41
N ALA A 1020 -12.11 -24.38 29.73
CA ALA A 1020 -12.22 -24.86 31.11
C ALA A 1020 -10.86 -25.02 31.84
N ASN A 1021 -9.73 -24.94 31.14
CA ASN A 1021 -8.38 -25.15 31.65
C ASN A 1021 -7.56 -23.86 31.70
N SER A 1022 -7.88 -22.86 30.87
CA SER A 1022 -7.22 -21.55 30.79
C SER A 1022 -8.28 -20.45 30.61
N PRO A 1023 -8.43 -19.49 31.56
CA PRO A 1023 -9.46 -18.46 31.48
C PRO A 1023 -9.20 -17.46 30.35
N THR A 1024 -10.28 -16.83 29.87
CA THR A 1024 -10.21 -15.71 28.91
C THR A 1024 -9.28 -14.61 29.44
N SER A 1025 -8.39 -14.12 28.58
CA SER A 1025 -7.47 -13.03 28.90
C SER A 1025 -7.53 -11.94 27.85
N VAL A 1026 -7.40 -10.68 28.29
CA VAL A 1026 -7.39 -9.50 27.42
C VAL A 1026 -6.07 -8.78 27.63
N SER A 1027 -5.29 -8.65 26.57
CA SER A 1027 -4.14 -7.76 26.53
C SER A 1027 -4.55 -6.41 25.94
N ILE A 1028 -4.29 -5.32 26.65
CA ILE A 1028 -4.48 -3.93 26.17
C ILE A 1028 -3.09 -3.37 25.87
N THR A 1029 -2.81 -3.04 24.62
CA THR A 1029 -1.55 -2.42 24.18
C THR A 1029 -1.80 -1.00 23.70
N ARG A 1030 -0.97 -0.05 24.15
CA ARG A 1030 -1.05 1.36 23.78
C ARG A 1030 0.21 1.80 23.05
N PHE A 1031 0.04 2.69 22.08
CA PHE A 1031 1.08 3.10 21.14
C PHE A 1031 1.26 4.61 21.13
N GLU A 1032 2.49 5.08 20.93
CA GLU A 1032 2.70 6.47 20.49
C GLU A 1032 2.34 6.60 18.99
N PRO A 1033 1.42 7.50 18.60
CA PRO A 1033 1.22 7.84 17.20
C PRO A 1033 2.35 8.71 16.62
N GLY A 1034 3.27 9.20 17.46
CA GLY A 1034 4.41 10.04 17.04
C GLY A 1034 4.00 11.44 16.54
N LEU A 1035 2.84 11.94 16.95
CA LEU A 1035 2.33 13.26 16.56
C LEU A 1035 3.29 14.40 16.94
N LYS A 1036 3.28 15.47 16.14
CA LYS A 1036 4.04 16.69 16.42
C LYS A 1036 3.57 17.32 17.75
N PRO A 1037 4.47 17.66 18.68
CA PRO A 1037 4.09 18.25 19.96
C PRO A 1037 4.03 19.77 19.89
N ALA A 1038 3.13 20.41 20.64
CA ALA A 1038 2.95 21.87 20.65
C ALA A 1038 4.24 22.67 20.98
N TRP A 1039 5.15 22.11 21.78
CA TRP A 1039 6.44 22.76 22.08
C TRP A 1039 7.40 22.78 20.88
N ALA A 1040 7.20 21.96 19.84
CA ALA A 1040 7.97 22.07 18.60
C ALA A 1040 7.58 23.33 17.79
N CYS A 1041 6.42 23.92 18.07
CA CYS A 1041 5.94 25.17 17.50
C CYS A 1041 6.40 26.43 18.27
N ASP A 1042 7.22 26.29 19.33
CA ASP A 1042 7.54 27.40 20.23
C ASP A 1042 8.25 28.55 19.51
N GLY A 1043 7.81 29.78 19.78
CA GLY A 1043 8.34 31.00 19.19
C GLY A 1043 7.86 31.34 17.76
N LEU A 1044 7.03 30.51 17.12
CA LEU A 1044 6.40 30.85 15.83
C LEU A 1044 5.30 31.89 16.01
N SER A 1045 4.20 31.52 16.66
CA SER A 1045 3.12 32.45 16.96
C SER A 1045 3.61 33.56 17.90
N GLY A 1046 3.46 34.83 17.49
CA GLY A 1046 3.85 35.99 18.30
C GLY A 1046 3.04 36.19 19.59
N SER A 1047 2.01 35.36 19.79
CA SER A 1047 1.27 35.16 21.04
C SER A 1047 2.06 34.23 21.98
N GLY A 1048 2.39 34.70 23.18
CA GLY A 1048 3.21 33.95 24.14
C GLY A 1048 2.52 32.72 24.75
N GLY A 1049 2.52 31.62 23.99
CA GLY A 1049 2.06 30.28 24.35
C GLY A 1049 2.38 29.30 23.22
N TYR A 1050 2.23 27.99 23.46
CA TYR A 1050 2.40 26.98 22.43
C TYR A 1050 1.14 26.92 21.55
N PRO A 1051 1.21 27.17 20.23
CA PRO A 1051 0.07 26.98 19.35
C PRO A 1051 -0.19 25.49 19.09
N ASP A 1052 -1.39 25.13 18.62
CA ASP A 1052 -1.73 23.74 18.30
C ASP A 1052 -1.09 23.33 16.96
N PRO A 1053 -0.25 22.27 16.91
CA PRO A 1053 0.38 21.78 15.67
C PRO A 1053 -0.59 21.39 14.55
N ARG A 1054 -1.89 21.20 14.86
CA ARG A 1054 -2.96 20.86 13.93
C ARG A 1054 -3.63 22.08 13.30
N LEU A 1055 -3.58 23.23 13.98
CA LEU A 1055 -4.34 24.44 13.63
C LEU A 1055 -3.43 25.60 13.20
N ASP A 1056 -2.13 25.55 13.54
CA ASP A 1056 -1.14 26.57 13.24
C ASP A 1056 -0.48 26.35 11.85
N PRO A 1057 -0.69 27.26 10.88
CA PRO A 1057 -0.13 27.15 9.54
C PRO A 1057 1.39 27.04 9.49
N GLU A 1058 2.11 27.73 10.37
CA GLU A 1058 3.58 27.77 10.39
C GLU A 1058 4.16 26.50 11.02
N CYS A 1059 3.51 25.94 12.05
CA CYS A 1059 4.03 24.76 12.74
C CYS A 1059 4.05 23.50 11.86
N ARG A 1060 3.20 23.39 10.82
CA ARG A 1060 3.25 22.24 9.90
C ARG A 1060 4.62 22.08 9.23
N PHE A 1061 5.34 23.18 8.99
CA PHE A 1061 6.66 23.22 8.35
C PHE A 1061 7.82 22.78 9.26
N VAL A 1062 7.63 22.74 10.58
CA VAL A 1062 8.68 22.31 11.52
C VAL A 1062 8.87 20.79 11.47
N GLU A 1063 10.12 20.32 11.41
CA GLU A 1063 10.46 18.91 11.55
C GLU A 1063 9.81 18.30 12.81
N ASN A 1064 9.05 17.21 12.65
CA ASN A 1064 8.50 16.47 13.78
C ASN A 1064 9.54 15.45 14.33
N PRO A 1065 10.07 15.64 15.55
CA PRO A 1065 11.01 14.67 16.13
C PRO A 1065 10.31 13.39 16.61
N LEU A 1066 9.02 13.46 16.94
CA LEU A 1066 8.32 12.36 17.60
C LEU A 1066 7.84 11.26 16.65
N GLU A 1067 7.98 11.44 15.32
CA GLU A 1067 7.72 10.36 14.35
C GLU A 1067 8.55 9.10 14.63
N ALA A 1068 9.73 9.27 15.22
CA ALA A 1068 10.57 8.16 15.65
C ALA A 1068 9.88 7.25 16.70
N LEU A 1069 8.82 7.73 17.35
CA LEU A 1069 7.97 6.98 18.29
C LEU A 1069 6.78 6.28 17.62
N LYS A 1070 6.51 6.48 16.32
CA LYS A 1070 5.36 5.90 15.63
C LYS A 1070 5.25 4.39 15.87
N GLY A 1071 4.16 3.95 16.51
CA GLY A 1071 3.89 2.54 16.82
C GLY A 1071 4.73 1.97 17.98
N ALA A 1072 5.44 2.80 18.74
CA ALA A 1072 6.19 2.38 19.91
C ALA A 1072 5.25 2.07 21.09
N VAL A 1073 5.41 0.92 21.73
CA VAL A 1073 4.52 0.44 22.79
C VAL A 1073 4.78 1.16 24.12
N THR A 1074 3.86 2.06 24.50
CA THR A 1074 3.94 2.83 25.75
C THR A 1074 3.55 1.99 26.95
N SER A 1075 2.50 1.17 26.83
CA SER A 1075 2.15 0.14 27.82
C SER A 1075 1.47 -1.07 27.21
N THR A 1076 1.60 -2.21 27.91
CA THR A 1076 0.84 -3.44 27.68
C THR A 1076 0.35 -3.95 29.03
N GLU A 1077 -0.97 -4.04 29.20
CA GLU A 1077 -1.63 -4.59 30.38
C GLU A 1077 -2.27 -5.93 30.01
N THR A 1078 -2.19 -6.94 30.88
CA THR A 1078 -2.85 -8.24 30.68
C THR A 1078 -3.82 -8.50 31.81
N CYS A 1079 -5.10 -8.63 31.48
CA CYS A 1079 -6.21 -8.61 32.43
C CYS A 1079 -7.28 -9.67 32.12
N ASP A 1080 -8.27 -9.78 33.01
CA ASP A 1080 -9.46 -10.61 32.81
C ASP A 1080 -10.36 -10.12 31.66
N GLU A 1081 -11.43 -10.86 31.38
CA GLU A 1081 -12.36 -10.55 30.28
C GLU A 1081 -13.16 -9.25 30.44
N THR A 1082 -13.22 -8.66 31.64
CA THR A 1082 -13.88 -7.36 31.88
C THR A 1082 -13.24 -6.27 31.02
N ALA A 1083 -11.91 -6.33 30.86
CA ALA A 1083 -11.10 -5.37 30.09
C ALA A 1083 -11.46 -5.29 28.60
N TRP A 1084 -12.21 -6.26 28.07
CA TRP A 1084 -12.68 -6.24 26.69
C TRP A 1084 -13.58 -5.03 26.43
N ASN A 1085 -14.52 -4.77 27.34
CA ASN A 1085 -15.50 -3.69 27.24
C ASN A 1085 -15.20 -2.57 28.26
N ASP A 1086 -14.94 -2.93 29.52
CA ASP A 1086 -14.66 -1.99 30.62
C ASP A 1086 -13.23 -2.18 31.16
N PRO A 1087 -12.22 -1.50 30.57
CA PRO A 1087 -10.84 -1.56 31.04
C PRO A 1087 -10.64 -0.86 32.40
N GLY A 1088 -11.57 -0.02 32.83
CA GLY A 1088 -11.43 0.78 34.06
C GLY A 1088 -11.70 -0.03 35.33
N ASN A 1089 -12.45 -1.14 35.21
CA ASN A 1089 -12.85 -2.01 36.32
C ASN A 1089 -12.26 -3.43 36.25
N ALA A 1090 -11.39 -3.72 35.29
CA ALA A 1090 -10.81 -5.06 35.07
C ALA A 1090 -9.70 -5.42 36.08
N ILE A 1091 -9.58 -6.71 36.41
CA ILE A 1091 -8.47 -7.20 37.24
C ILE A 1091 -7.30 -7.61 36.33
N CYS A 1092 -6.20 -6.85 36.42
CA CYS A 1092 -4.99 -7.12 35.67
C CYS A 1092 -4.03 -8.04 36.43
N GLN A 1093 -3.46 -9.02 35.73
CA GLN A 1093 -2.44 -9.96 36.23
C GLN A 1093 -1.01 -9.42 36.06
N GLY A 1094 -0.82 -8.45 35.16
CA GLY A 1094 0.44 -7.75 35.00
C GLY A 1094 0.33 -6.56 34.06
N ALA A 1095 1.35 -5.70 34.11
CA ALA A 1095 1.49 -4.57 33.22
C ALA A 1095 2.97 -4.29 32.93
N ALA A 1096 3.29 -3.95 31.69
CA ALA A 1096 4.57 -3.41 31.26
C ALA A 1096 4.37 -1.98 30.74
N THR A 1097 5.37 -1.11 30.92
CA THR A 1097 5.38 0.23 30.32
C THR A 1097 6.80 0.67 29.99
N SER A 1098 6.97 1.34 28.86
CA SER A 1098 8.25 1.85 28.37
C SER A 1098 8.21 3.36 28.24
N ARG A 1099 9.17 4.04 28.88
CA ARG A 1099 9.44 5.47 28.68
C ARG A 1099 10.51 5.61 27.61
N TYR A 1100 10.16 6.25 26.51
CA TYR A 1100 11.08 6.43 25.39
C TYR A 1100 11.92 7.70 25.51
N ALA A 1101 13.10 7.68 24.91
CA ALA A 1101 13.89 8.85 24.60
C ALA A 1101 14.09 8.93 23.08
N VAL A 1102 13.94 10.13 22.53
CA VAL A 1102 14.19 10.44 21.12
C VAL A 1102 15.51 11.20 21.03
N ARG A 1103 16.43 10.72 20.19
CA ARG A 1103 17.77 11.30 20.01
C ARG A 1103 17.99 11.67 18.54
N LYS A 1104 18.29 12.94 18.27
CA LYS A 1104 18.86 13.38 16.99
C LYS A 1104 20.26 12.78 16.86
N LEU A 1105 20.49 11.97 15.83
CA LEU A 1105 21.79 11.36 15.53
C LEU A 1105 22.60 12.24 14.58
N TYR A 1106 21.95 12.77 13.55
CA TYR A 1106 22.54 13.62 12.52
C TYR A 1106 21.53 14.69 12.10
N GLN A 1107 22.00 15.90 11.79
CA GLN A 1107 21.27 16.87 10.96
C GLN A 1107 22.24 17.37 9.90
N PRO A 1108 22.06 17.02 8.62
CA PRO A 1108 22.96 17.44 7.57
C PRO A 1108 22.83 18.96 7.36
N ALA A 1109 23.95 19.68 7.20
CA ALA A 1109 23.97 21.16 7.12
C ALA A 1109 23.35 21.76 5.83
N PHE A 1110 22.62 20.94 5.08
CA PHE A 1110 22.07 21.18 3.76
C PHE A 1110 20.68 20.53 3.59
N SER A 1111 20.14 19.93 4.66
CA SER A 1111 18.86 19.23 4.69
C SER A 1111 18.01 19.76 5.85
N ASP A 1112 16.73 19.95 5.60
CA ASP A 1112 15.69 20.20 6.61
C ASP A 1112 15.43 18.93 7.45
N ARG A 1113 15.44 17.75 6.80
CA ARG A 1113 15.33 16.43 7.44
C ARG A 1113 16.58 16.12 8.27
N SER A 1114 16.37 15.69 9.50
CA SER A 1114 17.37 15.08 10.38
C SER A 1114 17.16 13.56 10.49
N VAL A 1115 18.14 12.88 11.09
CA VAL A 1115 18.04 11.47 11.47
C VAL A 1115 17.80 11.35 12.97
N TRP A 1116 16.77 10.60 13.35
CA TRP A 1116 16.31 10.39 14.71
C TRP A 1116 16.36 8.92 15.09
N TYR A 1117 16.62 8.63 16.36
CA TYR A 1117 16.52 7.30 16.94
C TYR A 1117 15.71 7.36 18.22
N ALA A 1118 14.63 6.57 18.27
CA ALA A 1118 13.86 6.36 19.49
C ALA A 1118 14.28 5.04 20.16
N TYR A 1119 14.36 5.05 21.48
CA TYR A 1119 14.65 3.85 22.27
C TYR A 1119 13.94 3.92 23.62
N ALA A 1120 13.56 2.76 24.15
CA ALA A 1120 13.10 2.66 25.53
C ALA A 1120 14.27 3.03 26.46
N ARG A 1121 14.17 4.18 27.12
CA ARG A 1121 15.15 4.65 28.11
C ARG A 1121 14.99 3.92 29.43
N THR A 1122 13.77 3.53 29.76
CA THR A 1122 13.44 2.73 30.95
C THR A 1122 12.17 1.94 30.65
N SER A 1123 12.18 0.64 30.93
CA SER A 1123 10.98 -0.19 30.89
C SER A 1123 10.71 -0.75 32.28
N TYR A 1124 9.47 -0.66 32.72
CA TYR A 1124 8.98 -1.22 33.97
C TYR A 1124 8.07 -2.40 33.65
N SER A 1125 8.12 -3.45 34.48
CA SER A 1125 7.21 -4.59 34.42
C SER A 1125 6.75 -4.94 35.82
N TRP A 1126 5.46 -5.14 35.98
CA TRP A 1126 4.80 -5.54 37.21
C TRP A 1126 4.00 -6.82 36.96
N VAL A 1127 4.19 -7.81 37.81
CA VAL A 1127 3.27 -8.95 37.95
C VAL A 1127 2.43 -8.67 39.19
N TYR A 1128 1.11 -8.67 39.02
CA TYR A 1128 0.14 -8.46 40.08
C TYR A 1128 -0.32 -9.83 40.60
N ASP A 1129 0.19 -10.21 41.77
CA ASP A 1129 -0.36 -11.33 42.53
C ASP A 1129 -1.84 -11.02 42.84
N THR A 1130 -2.74 -11.95 42.49
CA THR A 1130 -4.21 -11.76 42.41
C THR A 1130 -4.90 -11.59 43.76
N SER A 1131 -4.14 -11.44 44.84
CA SER A 1131 -4.67 -11.08 46.16
C SER A 1131 -5.28 -9.67 46.18
N VAL A 1132 -6.55 -9.59 46.59
CA VAL A 1132 -7.32 -8.34 46.66
C VAL A 1132 -6.62 -7.33 47.58
N ARG A 1133 -6.16 -6.20 47.01
CA ARG A 1133 -5.62 -5.08 47.80
C ARG A 1133 -6.69 -4.50 48.73
N PRO A 1134 -6.45 -4.41 50.06
CA PRO A 1134 -7.23 -3.53 50.92
C PRO A 1134 -7.03 -2.07 50.49
N SER A 1135 -8.08 -1.26 50.54
CA SER A 1135 -8.02 0.15 50.18
C SER A 1135 -7.13 0.96 51.13
N GLY A 1136 -6.12 1.67 50.61
CA GLY A 1136 -5.45 2.76 51.32
C GLY A 1136 -3.97 2.59 51.67
N THR A 1137 -3.14 2.07 50.77
CA THR A 1137 -1.67 2.13 50.89
C THR A 1137 -1.00 2.73 49.64
N GLU A 1138 -0.16 3.73 49.87
CA GLU A 1138 0.82 4.27 48.91
C GLU A 1138 1.76 3.18 48.39
N PRO A 1139 2.30 3.30 47.17
CA PRO A 1139 3.20 2.30 46.58
C PRO A 1139 4.56 2.31 47.30
N SER A 1140 4.75 1.36 48.23
CA SER A 1140 6.09 0.99 48.68
C SER A 1140 6.88 0.38 47.51
N THR A 1141 8.15 0.73 47.42
CA THR A 1141 9.02 0.36 46.29
C THR A 1141 9.29 -1.15 46.24
N LEU A 1142 8.56 -1.86 45.40
CA LEU A 1142 8.99 -3.14 44.85
C LEU A 1142 9.96 -2.86 43.69
N GLY A 1143 11.09 -3.56 43.67
CA GLY A 1143 12.22 -3.23 42.80
C GLY A 1143 11.92 -3.49 41.33
N GLY A 1144 11.93 -2.44 40.51
CA GLY A 1144 12.09 -2.59 39.07
C GLY A 1144 13.51 -3.05 38.74
N TYR A 1145 13.64 -4.08 37.91
CA TYR A 1145 14.92 -4.50 37.37
C TYR A 1145 15.23 -3.64 36.15
N ASP A 1146 16.35 -2.92 36.18
CA ASP A 1146 16.87 -2.24 34.98
C ASP A 1146 17.60 -3.27 34.11
N VAL A 1147 17.24 -3.31 32.83
CA VAL A 1147 17.66 -4.36 31.88
C VAL A 1147 18.76 -3.85 30.93
N PHE A 1148 19.04 -2.54 30.91
CA PHE A 1148 19.98 -1.95 29.97
C PHE A 1148 21.33 -1.60 30.60
N GLY A 1149 22.30 -2.52 30.46
CA GLY A 1149 23.73 -2.25 30.67
C GLY A 1149 24.34 -1.35 29.58
N GLY A 1150 23.77 -0.16 29.37
CA GLY A 1150 24.31 0.89 28.51
C GLY A 1150 25.22 1.86 29.31
N ALA A 1151 26.24 2.43 28.66
CA ALA A 1151 27.22 3.27 29.36
C ALA A 1151 26.68 4.65 29.74
N ASP A 1152 26.99 5.10 30.96
CA ASP A 1152 26.75 6.46 31.46
C ASP A 1152 27.71 7.49 30.81
N ASP A 1153 27.44 7.87 29.56
CA ASP A 1153 28.05 9.05 28.95
C ASP A 1153 27.37 10.33 29.49
N GLY A 1154 27.88 10.80 30.63
CA GLY A 1154 27.29 11.88 31.42
C GLY A 1154 27.25 13.26 30.76
N ILE A 1155 26.21 13.53 29.97
CA ILE A 1155 25.80 14.87 29.51
C ILE A 1155 24.34 15.12 29.91
N SER A 1156 24.04 16.31 30.43
CA SER A 1156 22.73 16.64 31.03
C SER A 1156 21.62 16.81 29.99
N ALA A 1157 20.85 15.75 29.73
CA ALA A 1157 19.55 15.82 29.06
C ALA A 1157 18.44 16.08 30.09
N THR A 1158 17.76 17.22 29.98
CA THR A 1158 16.64 17.60 30.85
C THR A 1158 15.48 16.61 30.69
N PRO A 1159 14.94 16.00 31.76
CA PRO A 1159 13.75 15.16 31.66
C PRO A 1159 12.50 16.03 31.46
N ILE A 1160 11.74 15.71 30.42
CA ILE A 1160 10.33 16.11 30.24
C ILE A 1160 9.52 14.82 30.44
N GLY A 1161 8.34 14.91 31.06
CA GLY A 1161 7.46 13.78 31.37
C GLY A 1161 6.25 14.23 32.18
#